data_AF-A0A673AB75-F1
#
_entry.id   AF-A0A673AB75-F1
#
_cell.length_a   1.000
_cell.length_b   1.000
_cell.length_c   1.000
_cell.angle_alpha   90.00
_cell.angle_beta   90.00
_cell.angle_gamma   90.00
#
_symmetry.space_group_name_H-M   'P 1'
#
loop_
_entity.id
_entity.type
_entity.pdbx_description
1 polymer ?
#
loop_
_entity_poly.entity_id
_entity_poly.type
_entity_poly.pdbx_seq_one_letter_code
_entity_poly.pdbx_strand_id
1 'polypeptide(L)'
;KALTQQLTLTMETEDAFESLEEFQMILSELAGDQSTDKIRVEYEKLLHALKKSQDNEKRLMSKCRELNAEIMVTSTKVATALKLSQEDETTITSLKRELDKAWKMVDAAHEKEKRDKETIKNLKEEVADLTKIAEQQTGFTTDQEQSDLLRMNEELTSERDQLLTTAESLREKLNKASAAQQEIEAQRESALENISQLQQELQVQQNEISREMRLKEKLDKEVKQLHADMEAKMGEIKTLSSQGQKAKEEQQRLEQQLKDLKILNERTMKDLEQIQMKNSKLQQEYEQLSSAKEHLLLENQQNTYELKMKEEEVSQMRQEISKQTKMREAIQKKYHQMEDQKADVDVQRETLKAQIVGLEKDLESSQKQVDADKKAIDELIRERDILNKNIIKSAQSTEKQQNLVKLLEQDKKTLEHEINGYRQEAQKQRKIIQQLEKERDRYINETSSLMHKAGYEDALKHQILKKKVTEAECKLKQQENLLESVVTERNLYSKNLIETQIAEMKRKMRTMNNQVTRLRDDITGKEMAIAKDQQEHKRLEKDNEGLKGELQMIKQQLEETKQLVDSQKAEQHKLQKIIADADAEQVQQRKQLEQVIRERDNLGKQLLRRNDERRLLYEKIRIQQSVLSKGDFHYSQRMEDIRLLKLEIKRLRRKKSILDKTIPNTEDLRQDLFHLQRELIKERTRNTILEEQLKPINIHRWRRLEGSDPGKYELILKIQSLQKRLITKTQELEEHELILKEKEKLYMELKQVLARQPGPEAAEQLQRCQWTIRDRTKKLKVQMSHYFLAYKINLTSLQHELKKRQ
;
A
#
# COMPACT_ATOMS: atom_id res chain seq x y z
N LYS A 1 -26.13 13.46 47.63
CA LYS A 1 -25.44 13.29 46.32
C LYS A 1 -25.16 11.82 46.02
N ALA A 2 -24.29 11.10 46.74
CA ALA A 2 -24.02 9.67 46.43
C ALA A 2 -25.28 8.78 46.40
N LEU A 3 -26.10 8.76 47.47
CA LEU A 3 -27.37 8.02 47.47
C LEU A 3 -28.35 8.47 46.37
N THR A 4 -28.24 9.72 45.92
CA THR A 4 -29.17 10.33 44.94
C THR A 4 -28.94 9.78 43.52
N GLN A 5 -27.74 9.30 43.19
CA GLN A 5 -27.47 8.53 41.97
C GLN A 5 -27.84 7.05 42.09
N GLN A 6 -28.09 6.57 43.31
CA GLN A 6 -28.29 5.14 43.57
C GLN A 6 -29.76 4.70 43.41
N LEU A 7 -30.72 5.62 43.56
CA LEU A 7 -32.14 5.39 43.25
C LEU A 7 -32.47 5.54 41.76
N THR A 8 -31.81 6.47 41.06
CA THR A 8 -32.04 6.72 39.62
C THR A 8 -31.66 5.50 38.79
N LEU A 9 -30.45 4.96 39.01
CA LEU A 9 -29.93 3.74 38.39
C LEU A 9 -30.60 2.41 38.87
N THR A 10 -31.76 2.49 39.54
CA THR A 10 -32.62 1.32 39.82
C THR A 10 -33.95 1.39 39.07
N MET A 11 -34.55 2.57 38.91
CA MET A 11 -35.80 2.71 38.13
C MET A 11 -35.57 2.35 36.64
N GLU A 12 -34.45 2.80 36.08
CA GLU A 12 -34.04 2.47 34.69
C GLU A 12 -33.88 0.95 34.43
N THR A 13 -33.84 0.10 35.47
CA THR A 13 -33.71 -1.35 35.34
C THR A 13 -35.03 -2.12 35.38
N GLU A 14 -36.15 -1.46 35.68
CA GLU A 14 -37.49 -2.06 35.71
C GLU A 14 -38.20 -1.85 34.36
N ASP A 15 -38.22 -0.63 33.81
CA ASP A 15 -38.66 -0.32 32.43
C ASP A 15 -37.99 -1.22 31.37
N ALA A 16 -36.71 -1.54 31.59
CA ALA A 16 -35.90 -2.40 30.73
C ALA A 16 -36.28 -3.90 30.77
N PHE A 17 -37.18 -4.30 31.67
CA PHE A 17 -37.67 -5.67 31.80
C PHE A 17 -39.05 -5.85 31.17
N GLU A 18 -40.00 -4.93 31.43
CA GLU A 18 -41.34 -4.95 30.82
C GLU A 18 -41.27 -4.93 29.29
N SER A 19 -40.45 -4.04 28.74
CA SER A 19 -40.18 -3.95 27.30
C SER A 19 -39.65 -5.26 26.69
N LEU A 20 -38.94 -6.11 27.44
CA LEU A 20 -38.47 -7.40 26.93
C LEU A 20 -39.60 -8.43 26.78
N GLU A 21 -40.66 -8.34 27.59
CA GLU A 21 -41.83 -9.21 27.49
C GLU A 21 -42.73 -8.80 26.30
N GLU A 22 -42.90 -7.49 26.07
CA GLU A 22 -43.56 -6.96 24.86
C GLU A 22 -42.89 -7.47 23.57
N PHE A 23 -41.55 -7.44 23.51
CA PHE A 23 -40.81 -7.99 22.37
C PHE A 23 -41.03 -9.50 22.16
N GLN A 24 -41.27 -10.27 23.23
CA GLN A 24 -41.61 -11.70 23.10
C GLN A 24 -43.06 -11.92 22.65
N MET A 25 -44.00 -11.06 23.04
CA MET A 25 -45.38 -11.11 22.52
C MET A 25 -45.41 -10.87 21.01
N ILE A 26 -44.72 -9.83 20.52
CA ILE A 26 -44.66 -9.49 19.08
C ILE A 26 -44.05 -10.66 18.27
N LEU A 27 -43.03 -11.34 18.79
CA LEU A 27 -42.49 -12.55 18.14
C LEU A 27 -43.49 -13.73 18.08
N SER A 28 -44.40 -13.83 19.06
CA SER A 28 -45.44 -14.88 19.06
C SER A 28 -46.56 -14.58 18.06
N GLU A 29 -46.90 -13.30 17.84
CA GLU A 29 -47.85 -12.88 16.80
C GLU A 29 -47.27 -13.09 15.39
N LEU A 30 -46.01 -12.69 15.18
CA LEU A 30 -45.26 -12.91 13.92
C LEU A 30 -45.00 -14.39 13.59
N ALA A 31 -45.19 -15.32 14.53
CA ALA A 31 -45.06 -16.75 14.27
C ALA A 31 -46.24 -17.36 13.50
N GLY A 32 -47.36 -16.63 13.35
CA GLY A 32 -48.58 -17.12 12.69
C GLY A 32 -48.62 -17.02 11.17
N ASP A 33 -47.81 -16.14 10.55
CA ASP A 33 -47.91 -15.81 9.12
C ASP A 33 -46.57 -15.98 8.38
N GLN A 34 -46.53 -16.97 7.47
CA GLN A 34 -45.36 -17.33 6.66
C GLN A 34 -44.86 -16.19 5.75
N SER A 35 -45.68 -15.18 5.44
CA SER A 35 -45.22 -14.00 4.70
C SER A 35 -44.27 -13.12 5.52
N THR A 36 -44.39 -13.17 6.86
CA THR A 36 -43.62 -12.33 7.81
C THR A 36 -42.33 -12.98 8.32
N ASP A 37 -42.06 -14.23 7.97
CA ASP A 37 -40.94 -15.03 8.51
C ASP A 37 -39.56 -14.36 8.36
N LYS A 38 -39.34 -13.60 7.28
CA LYS A 38 -38.12 -12.80 7.09
C LYS A 38 -38.00 -11.65 8.10
N ILE A 39 -39.11 -11.01 8.44
CA ILE A 39 -39.17 -9.94 9.45
C ILE A 39 -38.93 -10.55 10.83
N ARG A 40 -39.60 -11.68 11.13
CA ARG A 40 -39.40 -12.44 12.38
C ARG A 40 -37.93 -12.78 12.62
N VAL A 41 -37.22 -13.29 11.62
CA VAL A 41 -35.78 -13.63 11.73
C VAL A 41 -34.88 -12.42 11.99
N GLU A 42 -35.13 -11.25 11.39
CA GLU A 42 -34.36 -10.04 11.72
C GLU A 42 -34.73 -9.48 13.10
N TYR A 43 -36.01 -9.59 13.52
CA TYR A 43 -36.48 -9.17 14.83
C TYR A 43 -35.90 -10.04 15.97
N GLU A 44 -35.81 -11.37 15.76
CA GLU A 44 -35.12 -12.30 16.66
C GLU A 44 -33.64 -11.94 16.86
N LYS A 45 -32.92 -11.55 15.80
CA LYS A 45 -31.53 -11.06 15.90
C LYS A 45 -31.45 -9.76 16.70
N LEU A 46 -32.38 -8.83 16.48
CA LEU A 46 -32.41 -7.54 17.17
C LEU A 46 -32.71 -7.71 18.66
N LEU A 47 -33.66 -8.58 19.02
CA LEU A 47 -33.92 -8.96 20.41
C LEU A 47 -32.71 -9.66 21.05
N HIS A 48 -32.02 -10.54 20.33
CA HIS A 48 -30.80 -11.18 20.83
C HIS A 48 -29.66 -10.17 21.06
N ALA A 49 -29.53 -9.17 20.18
CA ALA A 49 -28.57 -8.07 20.36
C ALA A 49 -28.92 -7.19 21.56
N LEU A 50 -30.20 -6.82 21.74
CA LEU A 50 -30.69 -6.04 22.88
C LEU A 50 -30.45 -6.77 24.20
N LYS A 51 -30.85 -8.05 24.30
CA LYS A 51 -30.63 -8.89 25.48
C LYS A 51 -29.16 -9.03 25.83
N LYS A 52 -28.30 -9.22 24.83
CA LYS A 52 -26.83 -9.24 24.98
C LYS A 52 -26.25 -7.89 25.43
N SER A 53 -26.87 -6.77 25.06
CA SER A 53 -26.52 -5.45 25.56
C SER A 53 -26.85 -5.32 27.05
N GLN A 54 -28.09 -5.63 27.45
CA GLN A 54 -28.52 -5.62 28.85
C GLN A 54 -27.68 -6.55 29.75
N ASP A 55 -27.31 -7.75 29.26
CA ASP A 55 -26.45 -8.67 30.02
C ASP A 55 -25.04 -8.12 30.23
N ASN A 56 -24.49 -7.36 29.26
CA ASN A 56 -23.21 -6.69 29.40
C ASN A 56 -23.30 -5.47 30.33
N GLU A 57 -24.39 -4.72 30.26
CA GLU A 57 -24.68 -3.59 31.14
C GLU A 57 -24.85 -4.02 32.60
N LYS A 58 -25.62 -5.09 32.87
CA LYS A 58 -25.76 -5.70 34.20
C LYS A 58 -24.41 -6.15 34.76
N ARG A 59 -23.52 -6.69 33.92
CA ARG A 59 -22.12 -7.03 34.31
C ARG A 59 -21.27 -5.81 34.61
N LEU A 60 -21.33 -4.76 33.77
CA LEU A 60 -20.65 -3.49 34.01
C LEU A 60 -21.11 -2.83 35.32
N MET A 61 -22.41 -2.83 35.59
CA MET A 61 -23.00 -2.31 36.82
C MET A 61 -22.59 -3.10 38.06
N SER A 62 -22.49 -4.44 37.98
CA SER A 62 -21.88 -5.25 39.04
C SER A 62 -20.42 -4.82 39.26
N LYS A 63 -19.63 -4.72 38.19
CA LYS A 63 -18.22 -4.35 38.25
C LYS A 63 -17.99 -2.96 38.87
N CYS A 64 -18.85 -1.99 38.55
CA CYS A 64 -18.81 -0.65 39.15
C CYS A 64 -19.21 -0.66 40.64
N ARG A 65 -20.16 -1.51 41.06
CA ARG A 65 -20.53 -1.70 42.47
C ARG A 65 -19.40 -2.37 43.26
N GLU A 66 -18.77 -3.40 42.69
CA GLU A 66 -17.58 -4.08 43.25
C GLU A 66 -16.42 -3.10 43.44
N LEU A 67 -16.05 -2.35 42.39
CA LEU A 67 -14.93 -1.39 42.44
C LEU A 67 -15.19 -0.24 43.42
N ASN A 68 -16.43 0.27 43.51
CA ASN A 68 -16.77 1.28 44.53
C ASN A 68 -16.66 0.74 45.96
N ALA A 69 -17.02 -0.53 46.19
CA ALA A 69 -16.83 -1.16 47.49
C ALA A 69 -15.33 -1.35 47.83
N GLU A 70 -14.51 -1.78 46.87
CA GLU A 70 -13.05 -1.87 47.02
C GLU A 70 -12.41 -0.50 47.29
N ILE A 71 -12.89 0.57 46.63
CA ILE A 71 -12.45 1.96 46.87
C ILE A 71 -12.81 2.43 48.28
N MET A 72 -14.01 2.12 48.81
CA MET A 72 -14.35 2.44 50.20
C MET A 72 -13.51 1.64 51.21
N VAL A 73 -13.24 0.36 50.92
CA VAL A 73 -12.42 -0.51 51.78
C VAL A 73 -10.93 -0.11 51.76
N THR A 74 -10.41 0.40 50.64
CA THR A 74 -9.05 0.93 50.57
C THR A 74 -8.94 2.32 51.19
N SER A 75 -9.93 3.20 50.97
CA SER A 75 -10.00 4.52 51.62
C SER A 75 -10.00 4.43 53.15
N THR A 76 -10.82 3.53 53.72
CA THR A 76 -10.85 3.29 55.18
C THR A 76 -9.54 2.71 55.71
N LYS A 77 -8.87 1.80 54.97
CA LYS A 77 -7.52 1.29 55.33
C LYS A 77 -6.43 2.36 55.26
N VAL A 78 -6.50 3.29 54.31
CA VAL A 78 -5.57 4.43 54.22
C VAL A 78 -5.80 5.39 55.39
N ALA A 79 -7.05 5.66 55.76
CA ALA A 79 -7.38 6.50 56.91
C ALA A 79 -6.88 5.91 58.24
N THR A 80 -7.00 4.60 58.47
CA THR A 80 -6.46 3.96 59.68
C THR A 80 -4.93 3.90 59.68
N ALA A 81 -4.29 3.65 58.52
CA ALA A 81 -2.83 3.67 58.39
C ALA A 81 -2.23 5.07 58.65
N LEU A 82 -2.87 6.13 58.15
CA LEU A 82 -2.47 7.51 58.43
C LEU A 82 -2.61 7.85 59.92
N LYS A 83 -3.68 7.39 60.59
CA LYS A 83 -3.89 7.63 62.02
C LYS A 83 -2.85 6.90 62.88
N LEU A 84 -2.54 5.63 62.56
CA LEU A 84 -1.45 4.89 63.20
C LEU A 84 -0.10 5.59 63.01
N SER A 85 0.21 6.07 61.80
CA SER A 85 1.46 6.80 61.54
C SER A 85 1.58 8.12 62.34
N GLN A 86 0.47 8.77 62.69
CA GLN A 86 0.47 9.94 63.57
C GLN A 86 0.66 9.53 65.04
N GLU A 87 0.03 8.44 65.48
CA GLU A 87 0.20 7.88 66.82
C GLU A 87 1.67 7.42 67.03
N ASP A 88 2.28 6.77 66.03
CA ASP A 88 3.71 6.43 65.99
C ASP A 88 4.62 7.67 66.08
N GLU A 89 4.31 8.76 65.36
CA GLU A 89 5.11 10.00 65.44
C GLU A 89 5.02 10.66 66.84
N THR A 90 3.87 10.58 67.51
CA THR A 90 3.73 11.05 68.90
C THR A 90 4.50 10.20 69.92
N THR A 91 4.55 8.87 69.74
CA THR A 91 5.34 7.99 70.63
C THR A 91 6.84 8.09 70.36
N ILE A 92 7.28 8.22 69.11
CA ILE A 92 8.68 8.50 68.78
C ILE A 92 9.15 9.82 69.39
N THR A 93 8.29 10.85 69.44
CA THR A 93 8.63 12.15 70.03
C THR A 93 8.52 12.19 71.57
N SER A 94 7.78 11.28 72.22
CA SER A 94 7.91 11.06 73.67
C SER A 94 9.20 10.31 74.03
N LEU A 95 9.47 9.19 73.35
CA LEU A 95 10.66 8.36 73.59
C LEU A 95 11.98 9.13 73.37
N LYS A 96 12.05 10.03 72.36
CA LYS A 96 13.21 10.93 72.20
C LYS A 96 13.42 11.88 73.39
N ARG A 97 12.34 12.41 73.98
CA ARG A 97 12.43 13.26 75.18
C ARG A 97 12.82 12.48 76.43
N GLU A 98 12.49 11.20 76.50
CA GLU A 98 12.93 10.31 77.59
C GLU A 98 14.40 9.91 77.41
N LEU A 99 14.85 9.67 76.18
CA LEU A 99 16.26 9.48 75.85
C LEU A 99 17.10 10.71 76.22
N ASP A 100 16.68 11.92 75.86
CA ASP A 100 17.36 13.17 76.24
C ASP A 100 17.43 13.38 77.77
N LYS A 101 16.42 12.92 78.52
CA LYS A 101 16.44 12.93 80.00
C LYS A 101 17.41 11.88 80.53
N ALA A 102 17.44 10.68 79.96
CA ALA A 102 18.35 9.61 80.36
C ALA A 102 19.82 10.01 80.14
N TRP A 103 20.15 10.59 79.00
CA TRP A 103 21.49 11.14 78.73
C TRP A 103 21.90 12.20 79.75
N LYS A 104 21.03 13.18 80.04
CA LYS A 104 21.30 14.20 81.07
C LYS A 104 21.47 13.62 82.48
N MET A 105 20.82 12.50 82.80
CA MET A 105 21.03 11.78 84.05
C MET A 105 22.36 11.02 84.07
N VAL A 106 22.83 10.48 82.94
CA VAL A 106 24.16 9.87 82.79
C VAL A 106 25.26 10.94 82.90
N ASP A 107 25.12 12.08 82.21
CA ASP A 107 26.05 13.20 82.29
C ASP A 107 26.17 13.70 83.74
N ALA A 108 25.03 13.90 84.42
CA ALA A 108 24.99 14.31 85.82
C ALA A 108 25.59 13.25 86.77
N ALA A 109 25.46 11.95 86.45
CA ALA A 109 26.07 10.87 87.21
C ALA A 109 27.60 10.84 87.05
N HIS A 110 28.14 11.00 85.84
CA HIS A 110 29.59 11.11 85.62
C HIS A 110 30.18 12.36 86.25
N GLU A 111 29.50 13.51 86.16
CA GLU A 111 29.94 14.74 86.84
C GLU A 111 29.86 14.63 88.36
N LYS A 112 28.96 13.80 88.92
CA LYS A 112 29.00 13.45 90.34
C LYS A 112 30.17 12.51 90.66
N GLU A 113 30.33 11.42 89.91
CA GLU A 113 31.41 10.44 90.07
C GLU A 113 32.81 11.09 90.05
N LYS A 114 32.98 12.13 89.22
CA LYS A 114 34.21 12.93 89.14
C LYS A 114 34.48 13.70 90.44
N ARG A 115 33.47 14.34 91.03
CA ARG A 115 33.58 15.01 92.35
C ARG A 115 33.80 14.01 93.47
N ASP A 116 33.12 12.86 93.42
CA ASP A 116 33.30 11.77 94.38
C ASP A 116 34.74 11.19 94.31
N LYS A 117 35.37 11.17 93.11
CA LYS A 117 36.80 10.83 92.94
C LYS A 117 37.74 11.91 93.48
N GLU A 118 37.40 13.18 93.35
CA GLU A 118 38.17 14.31 93.91
C GLU A 118 38.10 14.33 95.45
N THR A 119 36.94 14.07 96.07
CA THR A 119 36.83 13.96 97.54
C THR A 119 37.55 12.73 98.09
N ILE A 120 37.51 11.58 97.39
CA ILE A 120 38.29 10.39 97.74
C ILE A 120 39.82 10.65 97.67
N LYS A 121 40.29 11.56 96.81
CA LYS A 121 41.70 11.98 96.81
C LYS A 121 42.04 12.76 98.07
N ASN A 122 41.24 13.77 98.42
CA ASN A 122 41.49 14.63 99.58
C ASN A 122 41.45 13.83 100.90
N LEU A 123 40.48 12.93 101.07
CA LEU A 123 40.37 12.06 102.25
C LEU A 123 41.57 11.09 102.41
N LYS A 124 42.27 10.75 101.32
CA LYS A 124 43.51 9.96 101.38
C LYS A 124 44.73 10.78 101.79
N GLU A 125 44.69 12.09 101.60
CA GLU A 125 45.73 13.02 102.06
C GLU A 125 45.57 13.28 103.56
N GLU A 126 44.35 13.50 104.06
CA GLU A 126 44.06 13.65 105.50
C GLU A 126 44.43 12.42 106.35
N VAL A 127 44.19 11.20 105.85
CA VAL A 127 44.57 9.95 106.54
C VAL A 127 46.09 9.80 106.66
N ALA A 128 46.87 10.34 105.71
CA ALA A 128 48.33 10.27 105.78
C ALA A 128 48.90 11.16 106.89
N ASP A 129 48.28 12.32 107.15
CA ASP A 129 48.73 13.25 108.19
C ASP A 129 48.31 12.80 109.60
N LEU A 130 47.08 12.28 109.77
CA LEU A 130 46.62 11.78 111.08
C LEU A 130 47.39 10.55 111.58
N THR A 131 47.86 9.69 110.66
CA THR A 131 48.69 8.51 111.01
C THR A 131 50.04 8.91 111.64
N LYS A 132 50.46 10.17 111.49
CA LYS A 132 51.81 10.65 111.85
C LYS A 132 51.96 11.19 113.28
N ILE A 133 50.87 11.19 114.06
CA ILE A 133 50.81 11.82 115.40
C ILE A 133 50.60 10.76 116.52
N ALA A 134 50.29 9.51 116.16
CA ALA A 134 49.86 8.47 117.11
C ALA A 134 50.99 7.70 117.83
N GLU A 135 52.28 8.03 117.62
CA GLU A 135 53.43 7.27 118.12
C GLU A 135 54.36 8.08 119.06
N GLN A 136 53.99 8.25 120.34
CA GLN A 136 54.97 8.58 121.41
C GLN A 136 54.51 8.38 122.87
N GLN A 137 55.38 7.67 123.64
CA GLN A 137 55.48 7.59 125.13
C GLN A 137 54.40 6.77 125.89
N THR A 138 54.74 5.98 126.93
CA THR A 138 55.20 6.37 128.29
C THR A 138 55.84 5.18 129.09
N GLY A 139 56.37 5.38 130.32
CA GLY A 139 56.77 4.24 131.20
C GLY A 139 57.36 4.49 132.63
N PHE A 140 56.57 4.15 133.68
CA PHE A 140 56.81 3.25 134.86
C PHE A 140 57.80 3.41 136.07
N THR A 141 57.37 2.77 137.19
CA THR A 141 58.07 2.06 138.33
C THR A 141 58.22 2.63 139.78
N THR A 142 58.50 1.73 140.76
CA THR A 142 58.12 1.72 142.22
C THR A 142 59.05 0.77 143.04
N ASP A 143 59.22 0.85 144.39
CA ASP A 143 59.48 -0.34 145.29
C ASP A 143 59.57 -0.17 146.86
N GLN A 144 59.74 -1.32 147.59
CA GLN A 144 60.44 -1.60 148.90
C GLN A 144 59.85 -1.14 150.28
N GLU A 145 60.20 -1.63 151.50
CA GLU A 145 60.67 -2.91 152.19
C GLU A 145 60.51 -2.67 153.77
N GLN A 146 60.90 -3.36 154.87
CA GLN A 146 61.66 -4.57 155.38
C GLN A 146 61.18 -4.85 156.88
N SER A 147 61.67 -5.67 157.86
CA SER A 147 62.73 -6.70 158.15
C SER A 147 62.30 -7.62 159.37
N ASP A 148 63.16 -7.95 160.36
CA ASP A 148 63.20 -9.22 161.14
C ASP A 148 63.32 -9.21 162.71
N LEU A 149 62.70 -10.24 163.32
CA LEU A 149 63.08 -11.12 164.47
C LEU A 149 64.15 -10.73 165.54
N LEU A 150 63.68 -10.59 166.79
CA LEU A 150 64.39 -10.82 168.07
C LEU A 150 63.62 -11.87 168.92
N ARG A 151 63.51 -13.14 168.55
CA ARG A 151 64.55 -14.18 168.34
C ARG A 151 65.09 -14.81 169.64
N MET A 152 65.00 -16.14 169.78
CA MET A 152 65.75 -16.94 170.76
C MET A 152 64.92 -17.83 171.73
N ASN A 153 63.87 -17.29 172.37
CA ASN A 153 63.20 -18.01 173.47
C ASN A 153 61.70 -17.73 173.64
N GLU A 154 61.25 -16.49 173.45
CA GLU A 154 59.83 -16.25 173.13
C GLU A 154 59.44 -17.04 171.87
N GLU A 155 60.40 -17.28 170.97
CA GLU A 155 60.25 -18.10 169.76
C GLU A 155 59.69 -19.51 169.99
N LEU A 156 59.78 -20.17 171.17
CA LEU A 156 59.21 -21.53 171.31
C LEU A 156 57.72 -21.55 171.70
N THR A 157 57.27 -20.62 172.53
CA THR A 157 55.82 -20.41 172.77
C THR A 157 55.18 -19.60 171.65
N SER A 158 55.92 -18.65 171.08
CA SER A 158 55.53 -17.98 169.85
C SER A 158 55.57 -18.93 168.67
N GLU A 159 56.45 -19.93 168.56
CA GLU A 159 56.36 -20.96 167.50
C GLU A 159 55.05 -21.73 167.58
N ARG A 160 54.51 -22.04 168.77
CA ARG A 160 53.18 -22.66 168.85
C ARG A 160 52.10 -21.75 168.27
N ASP A 161 52.09 -20.47 168.65
CA ASP A 161 51.04 -19.53 168.25
C ASP A 161 51.26 -18.96 166.83
N GLN A 162 52.51 -18.96 166.34
CA GLN A 162 52.89 -18.75 164.96
C GLN A 162 52.59 -19.98 164.12
N LEU A 163 52.73 -21.22 164.61
CA LEU A 163 52.30 -22.41 163.88
C LEU A 163 50.77 -22.51 163.80
N LEU A 164 50.05 -22.05 164.84
CA LEU A 164 48.60 -21.86 164.75
C LEU A 164 48.22 -20.73 163.79
N THR A 165 48.73 -19.51 163.96
CA THR A 165 48.38 -18.38 163.09
C THR A 165 48.94 -18.51 161.67
N THR A 166 50.06 -19.22 161.45
CA THR A 166 50.50 -19.60 160.10
C THR A 166 49.66 -20.72 159.52
N ALA A 167 49.24 -21.74 160.29
CA ALA A 167 48.28 -22.74 159.81
C ALA A 167 46.91 -22.12 159.48
N GLU A 168 46.48 -21.11 160.23
CA GLU A 168 45.31 -20.29 159.91
C GLU A 168 45.57 -19.41 158.69
N SER A 169 46.72 -18.73 158.57
CA SER A 169 47.09 -17.98 157.36
C SER A 169 47.23 -18.88 156.13
N LEU A 170 47.64 -20.13 156.30
CA LEU A 170 47.80 -21.13 155.24
C LEU A 170 46.45 -21.73 154.86
N ARG A 171 45.53 -21.92 155.81
CA ARG A 171 44.11 -22.20 155.52
C ARG A 171 43.45 -21.02 154.83
N GLU A 172 43.74 -19.78 155.23
CA GLU A 172 43.18 -18.58 154.61
C GLU A 172 43.76 -18.36 153.20
N LYS A 173 45.07 -18.57 153.00
CA LYS A 173 45.74 -18.59 151.68
C LYS A 173 45.22 -19.75 150.81
N LEU A 174 44.98 -20.94 151.37
CA LEU A 174 44.40 -22.08 150.67
C LEU A 174 42.94 -21.81 150.27
N ASN A 175 42.15 -21.18 151.13
CA ASN A 175 40.79 -20.76 150.82
C ASN A 175 40.77 -19.66 149.74
N LYS A 176 41.68 -18.67 149.82
CA LYS A 176 41.86 -17.63 148.80
C LYS A 176 42.33 -18.22 147.46
N ALA A 177 43.25 -19.18 147.48
CA ALA A 177 43.71 -19.90 146.29
C ALA A 177 42.62 -20.81 145.70
N SER A 178 41.82 -21.48 146.53
CA SER A 178 40.68 -22.31 146.11
C SER A 178 39.56 -21.46 145.50
N ALA A 179 39.24 -20.30 146.11
CA ALA A 179 38.30 -19.34 145.54
C ALA A 179 38.80 -18.77 144.21
N ALA A 180 40.08 -18.39 144.12
CA ALA A 180 40.69 -17.94 142.87
C ALA A 180 40.73 -19.05 141.81
N GLN A 181 40.95 -20.32 142.20
CA GLN A 181 40.86 -21.46 141.28
C GLN A 181 39.42 -21.64 140.76
N GLN A 182 38.41 -21.61 141.63
CA GLN A 182 37.00 -21.70 141.23
C GLN A 182 36.59 -20.54 140.32
N GLU A 183 37.07 -19.32 140.57
CA GLU A 183 36.79 -18.16 139.73
C GLU A 183 37.50 -18.25 138.37
N ILE A 184 38.75 -18.74 138.32
CA ILE A 184 39.46 -19.04 137.06
C ILE A 184 38.80 -20.18 136.29
N GLU A 185 38.30 -21.21 136.97
CA GLU A 185 37.57 -22.33 136.35
C GLU A 185 36.23 -21.84 135.76
N ALA A 186 35.46 -21.03 136.48
CA ALA A 186 34.24 -20.40 135.97
C ALA A 186 34.51 -19.45 134.79
N GLN A 187 35.59 -18.65 134.85
CA GLN A 187 36.02 -17.80 133.72
C GLN A 187 36.43 -18.66 132.51
N ARG A 188 37.08 -19.81 132.72
CA ARG A 188 37.45 -20.75 131.65
C ARG A 188 36.21 -21.40 131.03
N GLU A 189 35.22 -21.78 131.82
CA GLU A 189 33.96 -22.36 131.31
C GLU A 189 33.15 -21.32 130.52
N SER A 190 33.02 -20.09 131.03
CA SER A 190 32.41 -18.99 130.28
C SER A 190 33.16 -18.69 128.96
N ALA A 191 34.50 -18.70 128.98
CA ALA A 191 35.30 -18.55 127.76
C ALA A 191 35.09 -19.69 126.76
N LEU A 192 34.92 -20.94 127.22
CA LEU A 192 34.62 -22.09 126.38
C LEU A 192 33.21 -22.02 125.78
N GLU A 193 32.21 -21.57 126.53
CA GLU A 193 30.86 -21.31 125.99
C GLU A 193 30.88 -20.20 124.94
N ASN A 194 31.58 -19.09 125.19
CA ASN A 194 31.74 -17.99 124.24
C ASN A 194 32.44 -18.45 122.95
N ILE A 195 33.48 -19.29 123.05
CA ILE A 195 34.17 -19.88 121.89
C ILE A 195 33.20 -20.80 121.11
N SER A 196 32.38 -21.59 121.79
CA SER A 196 31.36 -22.46 121.16
C SER A 196 30.31 -21.64 120.40
N GLN A 197 29.79 -20.56 121.01
CA GLN A 197 28.83 -19.65 120.39
C GLN A 197 29.44 -18.98 119.14
N LEU A 198 30.65 -18.42 119.25
CA LEU A 198 31.36 -17.80 118.12
C LEU A 198 31.66 -18.80 116.98
N GLN A 199 31.98 -20.06 117.29
CA GLN A 199 32.13 -21.10 116.27
C GLN A 199 30.81 -21.40 115.56
N GLN A 200 29.68 -21.42 116.30
CA GLN A 200 28.36 -21.63 115.71
C GLN A 200 27.93 -20.44 114.83
N GLU A 201 28.17 -19.20 115.26
CA GLU A 201 27.90 -18.00 114.47
C GLU A 201 28.75 -17.94 113.20
N LEU A 202 30.05 -18.24 113.29
CA LEU A 202 30.96 -18.27 112.14
C LEU A 202 30.54 -19.36 111.14
N GLN A 203 30.06 -20.50 111.63
CA GLN A 203 29.48 -21.55 110.78
C GLN A 203 28.16 -21.13 110.10
N VAL A 204 27.35 -20.28 110.73
CA VAL A 204 26.15 -19.68 110.09
C VAL A 204 26.56 -18.66 109.03
N GLN A 205 27.42 -17.69 109.36
CA GLN A 205 27.99 -16.70 108.43
C GLN A 205 28.58 -17.37 107.18
N GLN A 206 29.39 -18.41 107.35
CA GLN A 206 30.02 -19.12 106.23
C GLN A 206 29.01 -19.90 105.36
N ASN A 207 27.90 -20.39 105.96
CA ASN A 207 26.78 -20.95 105.21
C ASN A 207 26.03 -19.86 104.40
N GLU A 208 25.84 -18.67 104.95
CA GLU A 208 25.17 -17.54 104.28
C GLU A 208 26.00 -17.00 103.11
N ILE A 209 27.31 -16.77 103.31
CA ILE A 209 28.26 -16.41 102.24
C ILE A 209 28.21 -17.45 101.10
N SER A 210 28.10 -18.74 101.42
CA SER A 210 27.97 -19.79 100.40
C SER A 210 26.65 -19.74 99.61
N ARG A 211 25.57 -19.22 100.21
CA ARG A 211 24.26 -19.02 99.56
C ARG A 211 24.28 -17.78 98.68
N GLU A 212 24.81 -16.66 99.16
CA GLU A 212 24.93 -15.43 98.38
C GLU A 212 25.85 -15.61 97.17
N MET A 213 27.00 -16.27 97.34
CA MET A 213 27.91 -16.58 96.23
C MET A 213 27.23 -17.43 95.15
N ARG A 214 26.41 -18.42 95.54
CA ARG A 214 25.59 -19.21 94.61
C ARG A 214 24.43 -18.43 93.97
N LEU A 215 23.92 -17.39 94.62
CA LEU A 215 22.92 -16.49 94.06
C LEU A 215 23.55 -15.54 93.03
N LYS A 216 24.67 -14.92 93.39
CA LYS A 216 25.49 -14.10 92.48
C LYS A 216 25.86 -14.88 91.22
N GLU A 217 26.35 -16.12 91.38
CA GLU A 217 26.69 -16.99 90.24
C GLU A 217 25.52 -17.31 89.29
N LYS A 218 24.27 -17.22 89.74
CA LYS A 218 23.09 -17.36 88.88
C LYS A 218 22.79 -16.04 88.17
N LEU A 219 22.77 -14.94 88.91
CA LEU A 219 22.55 -13.59 88.35
C LEU A 219 23.62 -13.22 87.31
N ASP A 220 24.90 -13.54 87.57
CA ASP A 220 26.01 -13.35 86.61
C ASP A 220 25.84 -14.19 85.32
N LYS A 221 25.11 -15.32 85.37
CA LYS A 221 24.79 -16.16 84.20
C LYS A 221 23.55 -15.62 83.46
N GLU A 222 22.52 -15.19 84.20
CA GLU A 222 21.31 -14.57 83.65
C GLU A 222 21.62 -13.23 82.95
N VAL A 223 22.45 -12.37 83.55
CA VAL A 223 22.93 -11.12 82.94
C VAL A 223 23.71 -11.38 81.64
N LYS A 224 24.59 -12.39 81.62
CA LYS A 224 25.34 -12.77 80.41
C LYS A 224 24.43 -13.31 79.30
N GLN A 225 23.41 -14.10 79.66
CA GLN A 225 22.42 -14.60 78.71
C GLN A 225 21.60 -13.44 78.12
N LEU A 226 21.05 -12.57 78.97
CA LEU A 226 20.28 -11.39 78.54
C LEU A 226 21.10 -10.42 77.67
N HIS A 227 22.41 -10.31 77.92
CA HIS A 227 23.31 -9.51 77.08
C HIS A 227 23.50 -10.15 75.69
N ALA A 228 23.75 -11.47 75.61
CA ALA A 228 23.86 -12.19 74.34
C ALA A 228 22.53 -12.14 73.54
N ASP A 229 21.39 -12.26 74.22
CA ASP A 229 20.06 -12.13 73.61
C ASP A 229 19.81 -10.69 73.09
N MET A 230 20.27 -9.66 73.81
CA MET A 230 20.24 -8.27 73.35
C MET A 230 21.12 -8.06 72.10
N GLU A 231 22.34 -8.58 72.08
CA GLU A 231 23.23 -8.49 70.91
C GLU A 231 22.64 -9.19 69.68
N ALA A 232 22.07 -10.40 69.86
CA ALA A 232 21.36 -11.11 68.81
C ALA A 232 20.19 -10.28 68.25
N LYS A 233 19.37 -9.66 69.12
CA LYS A 233 18.27 -8.80 68.69
C LYS A 233 18.73 -7.50 68.04
N MET A 234 19.86 -6.91 68.46
CA MET A 234 20.47 -5.80 67.72
C MET A 234 20.95 -6.22 66.32
N GLY A 235 21.41 -7.47 66.14
CA GLY A 235 21.74 -8.05 64.85
C GLY A 235 20.51 -8.22 63.94
N GLU A 236 19.41 -8.77 64.48
CA GLU A 236 18.12 -8.85 63.78
C GLU A 236 17.60 -7.47 63.36
N ILE A 237 17.62 -6.48 64.26
CA ILE A 237 17.18 -5.11 63.96
C ILE A 237 18.03 -4.47 62.85
N LYS A 238 19.36 -4.64 62.86
CA LYS A 238 20.25 -4.12 61.81
C LYS A 238 19.99 -4.77 60.45
N THR A 239 19.75 -6.09 60.41
CA THR A 239 19.47 -6.79 59.15
C THR A 239 18.09 -6.44 58.59
N LEU A 240 17.05 -6.37 59.43
CA LEU A 240 15.71 -5.91 59.04
C LEU A 240 15.71 -4.44 58.56
N SER A 241 16.47 -3.56 59.23
CA SER A 241 16.65 -2.17 58.80
C SER A 241 17.29 -2.08 57.40
N SER A 242 18.33 -2.87 57.14
CA SER A 242 18.97 -2.94 55.81
C SER A 242 18.02 -3.49 54.72
N GLN A 243 17.17 -4.46 55.06
CA GLN A 243 16.15 -5.00 54.15
C GLN A 243 15.06 -3.95 53.85
N GLY A 244 14.56 -3.24 54.87
CA GLY A 244 13.57 -2.17 54.71
C GLY A 244 14.09 -1.01 53.86
N GLN A 245 15.35 -0.62 54.04
CA GLN A 245 16.02 0.39 53.22
C GLN A 245 16.05 -0.01 51.74
N LYS A 246 16.48 -1.25 51.42
CA LYS A 246 16.51 -1.78 50.05
C LYS A 246 15.11 -1.88 49.43
N ALA A 247 14.11 -2.32 50.21
CA ALA A 247 12.72 -2.39 49.75
C ALA A 247 12.17 -0.99 49.40
N LYS A 248 12.54 0.04 50.17
CA LYS A 248 12.16 1.44 49.91
C LYS A 248 12.83 2.01 48.65
N GLU A 249 14.10 1.69 48.42
CA GLU A 249 14.83 2.05 47.19
C GLU A 249 14.23 1.36 45.95
N GLU A 250 13.87 0.08 46.06
CA GLU A 250 13.22 -0.65 44.96
C GLU A 250 11.78 -0.18 44.71
N GLN A 251 11.02 0.17 45.76
CA GLN A 251 9.72 0.83 45.65
C GLN A 251 9.84 2.14 44.85
N GLN A 252 10.77 3.03 45.23
CA GLN A 252 10.97 4.31 44.53
C GLN A 252 11.36 4.11 43.05
N ARG A 253 12.19 3.10 42.75
CA ARG A 253 12.53 2.73 41.36
C ARG A 253 11.28 2.28 40.58
N LEU A 254 10.42 1.47 41.19
CA LEU A 254 9.19 0.97 40.57
C LEU A 254 8.15 2.10 40.38
N GLU A 255 7.99 2.99 41.35
CA GLU A 255 7.11 4.17 41.26
C GLU A 255 7.53 5.11 40.11
N GLN A 256 8.83 5.36 39.95
CA GLN A 256 9.36 6.14 38.84
C GLN A 256 9.12 5.45 37.49
N GLN A 257 9.39 4.14 37.38
CA GLN A 257 9.08 3.36 36.17
C GLN A 257 7.59 3.39 35.81
N LEU A 258 6.70 3.31 36.80
CA LEU A 258 5.25 3.36 36.62
C LEU A 258 4.80 4.76 36.15
N LYS A 259 5.43 5.82 36.65
CA LYS A 259 5.22 7.21 36.19
C LYS A 259 5.68 7.41 34.74
N ASP A 260 6.84 6.91 34.37
CA ASP A 260 7.37 7.00 33.00
C ASP A 260 6.51 6.19 32.01
N LEU A 261 6.02 5.01 32.41
CA LEU A 261 5.07 4.22 31.62
C LEU A 261 3.72 4.92 31.44
N LYS A 262 3.21 5.67 32.44
CA LYS A 262 1.99 6.48 32.28
C LYS A 262 2.19 7.59 31.24
N ILE A 263 3.30 8.33 31.33
CA ILE A 263 3.63 9.41 30.37
C ILE A 263 3.80 8.85 28.95
N LEU A 264 4.37 7.65 28.81
CA LEU A 264 4.46 6.97 27.51
C LEU A 264 3.07 6.58 26.98
N ASN A 265 2.20 6.02 27.84
CA ASN A 265 0.86 5.59 27.46
C ASN A 265 -0.03 6.77 27.01
N GLU A 266 0.03 7.90 27.73
CA GLU A 266 -0.67 9.15 27.38
C GLU A 266 -0.23 9.70 26.01
N ARG A 267 1.06 9.55 25.64
CA ARG A 267 1.56 9.92 24.32
C ARG A 267 1.02 8.97 23.25
N THR A 268 1.12 7.67 23.46
CA THR A 268 0.62 6.68 22.49
C THR A 268 -0.90 6.74 22.30
N MET A 269 -1.67 7.14 23.31
CA MET A 269 -3.11 7.44 23.14
C MET A 269 -3.31 8.63 22.19
N LYS A 270 -2.63 9.75 22.40
CA LYS A 270 -2.76 10.95 21.54
C LYS A 270 -2.29 10.70 20.11
N ASP A 271 -1.26 9.89 19.92
CA ASP A 271 -0.81 9.46 18.60
C ASP A 271 -1.87 8.57 17.92
N LEU A 272 -2.50 7.67 18.66
CA LEU A 272 -3.57 6.80 18.17
C LEU A 272 -4.86 7.58 17.84
N GLU A 273 -5.25 8.56 18.66
CA GLU A 273 -6.35 9.49 18.39
C GLU A 273 -6.11 10.31 17.10
N GLN A 274 -4.88 10.82 16.91
CA GLN A 274 -4.50 11.51 15.67
C GLN A 274 -4.53 10.58 14.44
N ILE A 275 -4.11 9.33 14.59
CA ILE A 275 -4.18 8.32 13.51
C ILE A 275 -5.64 7.97 13.19
N GLN A 276 -6.50 7.81 14.20
CA GLN A 276 -7.93 7.59 13.99
C GLN A 276 -8.61 8.76 13.26
N MET A 277 -8.33 10.01 13.65
CA MET A 277 -8.86 11.19 12.94
C MET A 277 -8.36 11.27 11.49
N LYS A 278 -7.10 10.93 11.22
CA LYS A 278 -6.58 10.86 9.83
C LYS A 278 -7.25 9.76 9.03
N ASN A 279 -7.44 8.57 9.62
CA ASN A 279 -8.06 7.43 8.95
C ASN A 279 -9.54 7.71 8.64
N SER A 280 -10.27 8.34 9.56
CA SER A 280 -11.67 8.76 9.34
C SER A 280 -11.80 9.78 8.20
N LYS A 281 -10.87 10.73 8.07
CA LYS A 281 -10.84 11.68 6.94
C LYS A 281 -10.53 10.99 5.61
N LEU A 282 -9.49 10.16 5.57
CA LEU A 282 -9.14 9.38 4.37
C LEU A 282 -10.28 8.45 3.93
N GLN A 283 -11.07 7.93 4.88
CA GLN A 283 -12.24 7.12 4.56
C GLN A 283 -13.39 7.96 3.99
N GLN A 284 -13.66 9.16 4.51
CA GLN A 284 -14.62 10.09 3.88
C GLN A 284 -14.17 10.54 2.49
N GLU A 285 -12.88 10.84 2.31
CA GLU A 285 -12.29 11.19 1.02
C GLU A 285 -12.41 10.01 0.02
N TYR A 286 -12.20 8.77 0.47
CA TYR A 286 -12.43 7.57 -0.33
C TYR A 286 -13.91 7.37 -0.73
N GLU A 287 -14.85 7.57 0.21
CA GLU A 287 -16.29 7.45 -0.05
C GLU A 287 -16.78 8.53 -1.04
N GLN A 288 -16.25 9.75 -0.95
CA GLN A 288 -16.48 10.83 -1.92
C GLN A 288 -15.88 10.50 -3.30
N LEU A 289 -14.66 9.98 -3.37
CA LEU A 289 -14.03 9.57 -4.63
C LEU A 289 -14.73 8.36 -5.27
N SER A 290 -15.25 7.43 -4.48
CA SER A 290 -16.01 6.28 -4.98
C SER A 290 -17.35 6.70 -5.58
N SER A 291 -18.09 7.58 -4.91
CA SER A 291 -19.37 8.10 -5.42
C SER A 291 -19.18 9.01 -6.65
N ALA A 292 -18.14 9.84 -6.68
CA ALA A 292 -17.77 10.61 -7.88
C ALA A 292 -17.39 9.70 -9.06
N LYS A 293 -16.66 8.61 -8.81
CA LYS A 293 -16.33 7.58 -9.82
C LYS A 293 -17.59 6.89 -10.35
N GLU A 294 -18.54 6.54 -9.50
CA GLU A 294 -19.80 5.91 -9.90
C GLU A 294 -20.65 6.85 -10.78
N HIS A 295 -20.73 8.14 -10.42
CA HIS A 295 -21.37 9.17 -11.26
C HIS A 295 -20.73 9.26 -12.65
N LEU A 296 -19.40 9.40 -12.72
CA LEU A 296 -18.67 9.47 -13.99
C LEU A 296 -18.80 8.19 -14.82
N LEU A 297 -18.99 7.03 -14.18
CA LEU A 297 -19.19 5.75 -14.87
C LEU A 297 -20.61 5.66 -15.48
N LEU A 298 -21.63 6.14 -14.76
CA LEU A 298 -23.00 6.28 -15.29
C LEU A 298 -23.07 7.29 -16.44
N GLU A 299 -22.44 8.45 -16.28
CA GLU A 299 -22.34 9.48 -17.32
C GLU A 299 -21.63 8.96 -18.58
N ASN A 300 -20.53 8.20 -18.42
CA ASN A 300 -19.85 7.56 -19.53
C ASN A 300 -20.71 6.48 -20.23
N GLN A 301 -21.52 5.72 -19.47
CA GLN A 301 -22.50 4.79 -20.05
C GLN A 301 -23.60 5.52 -20.84
N GLN A 302 -24.11 6.65 -20.34
CA GLN A 302 -25.07 7.50 -21.06
C GLN A 302 -24.47 8.06 -22.35
N ASN A 303 -23.30 8.69 -22.27
CA ASN A 303 -22.57 9.19 -23.44
C ASN A 303 -22.26 8.09 -24.47
N THR A 304 -21.94 6.87 -24.02
CA THR A 304 -21.73 5.70 -24.90
C THR A 304 -23.02 5.24 -25.58
N TYR A 305 -24.17 5.37 -24.91
CA TYR A 305 -25.48 5.06 -25.50
C TYR A 305 -25.88 6.14 -26.53
N GLU A 306 -25.76 7.41 -26.19
CA GLU A 306 -26.03 8.52 -27.13
C GLU A 306 -25.14 8.45 -28.37
N LEU A 307 -23.85 8.16 -28.20
CA LEU A 307 -22.91 8.02 -29.32
C LEU A 307 -23.32 6.88 -30.25
N LYS A 308 -23.77 5.73 -29.73
CA LYS A 308 -24.33 4.63 -30.56
C LYS A 308 -25.58 5.06 -31.32
N MET A 309 -26.51 5.77 -30.67
CA MET A 309 -27.70 6.29 -31.36
C MET A 309 -27.29 7.25 -32.51
N LYS A 310 -26.23 8.05 -32.33
CA LYS A 310 -25.68 8.90 -33.39
C LYS A 310 -24.92 8.13 -34.48
N GLU A 311 -24.23 7.04 -34.15
CA GLU A 311 -23.64 6.14 -35.15
C GLU A 311 -24.74 5.46 -36.00
N GLU A 312 -25.87 5.08 -35.40
CA GLU A 312 -27.03 4.53 -36.10
C GLU A 312 -27.71 5.58 -37.00
N GLU A 313 -27.93 6.81 -36.52
CA GLU A 313 -28.41 7.94 -37.35
C GLU A 313 -27.48 8.19 -38.55
N VAL A 314 -26.17 8.24 -38.31
CA VAL A 314 -25.15 8.44 -39.37
C VAL A 314 -25.12 7.25 -40.35
N SER A 315 -25.35 6.01 -39.88
CA SER A 315 -25.46 4.83 -40.73
C SER A 315 -26.70 4.90 -41.64
N GLN A 316 -27.85 5.30 -41.10
CA GLN A 316 -29.08 5.51 -41.88
C GLN A 316 -28.89 6.63 -42.92
N MET A 317 -28.33 7.77 -42.53
CA MET A 317 -27.99 8.89 -43.43
C MET A 317 -27.03 8.46 -44.55
N ARG A 318 -26.01 7.64 -44.26
CA ARG A 318 -25.10 7.08 -45.28
C ARG A 318 -25.81 6.14 -46.26
N GLN A 319 -26.75 5.32 -45.79
CA GLN A 319 -27.57 4.48 -46.67
C GLN A 319 -28.48 5.32 -47.56
N GLU A 320 -29.06 6.40 -47.05
CA GLU A 320 -29.89 7.33 -47.83
C GLU A 320 -29.07 8.09 -48.87
N ILE A 321 -27.89 8.63 -48.51
CA ILE A 321 -26.94 9.22 -49.45
C ILE A 321 -26.55 8.21 -50.55
N SER A 322 -26.38 6.93 -50.22
CA SER A 322 -26.10 5.88 -51.22
C SER A 322 -27.29 5.65 -52.18
N LYS A 323 -28.53 5.64 -51.67
CA LYS A 323 -29.75 5.56 -52.50
C LYS A 323 -29.87 6.78 -53.43
N GLN A 324 -29.71 7.98 -52.88
CA GLN A 324 -29.78 9.25 -53.63
C GLN A 324 -28.67 9.34 -54.69
N THR A 325 -27.45 8.87 -54.39
CA THR A 325 -26.34 8.84 -55.36
C THR A 325 -26.64 7.90 -56.53
N LYS A 326 -27.14 6.68 -56.27
CA LYS A 326 -27.58 5.74 -57.31
C LYS A 326 -28.74 6.29 -58.14
N MET A 327 -29.68 7.00 -57.51
CA MET A 327 -30.77 7.67 -58.22
C MET A 327 -30.26 8.80 -59.11
N ARG A 328 -29.31 9.62 -58.63
CA ARG A 328 -28.64 10.67 -59.42
C ARG A 328 -27.90 10.05 -60.61
N GLU A 329 -27.13 8.98 -60.42
CA GLU A 329 -26.44 8.27 -61.50
C GLU A 329 -27.41 7.70 -62.55
N ALA A 330 -28.54 7.14 -62.13
CA ALA A 330 -29.57 6.63 -63.04
C ALA A 330 -30.24 7.76 -63.83
N ILE A 331 -30.54 8.90 -63.20
CA ILE A 331 -31.06 10.10 -63.87
C ILE A 331 -30.00 10.68 -64.83
N GLN A 332 -28.74 10.74 -64.42
CA GLN A 332 -27.65 11.28 -65.24
C GLN A 332 -27.36 10.39 -66.46
N LYS A 333 -27.46 9.06 -66.34
CA LYS A 333 -27.40 8.15 -67.49
C LYS A 333 -28.56 8.36 -68.46
N LYS A 334 -29.79 8.52 -67.95
CA LYS A 334 -30.95 8.88 -68.79
C LYS A 334 -30.78 10.25 -69.46
N TYR A 335 -30.18 11.22 -68.77
CA TYR A 335 -29.90 12.54 -69.33
C TYR A 335 -28.96 12.47 -70.53
N HIS A 336 -27.81 11.77 -70.39
CA HIS A 336 -26.90 11.56 -71.52
C HIS A 336 -27.59 10.84 -72.69
N GLN A 337 -28.38 9.79 -72.43
CA GLN A 337 -29.17 9.12 -73.47
C GLN A 337 -30.15 10.04 -74.20
N MET A 338 -30.73 11.03 -73.52
CA MET A 338 -31.60 12.04 -74.14
C MET A 338 -30.79 13.13 -74.88
N GLU A 339 -29.56 13.43 -74.46
CA GLU A 339 -28.65 14.32 -75.20
C GLU A 339 -28.12 13.64 -76.48
N ASP A 340 -27.76 12.35 -76.42
CA ASP A 340 -27.37 11.54 -77.57
C ASP A 340 -28.52 11.47 -78.59
N GLN A 341 -29.73 11.13 -78.15
CA GLN A 341 -30.93 11.12 -79.01
C GLN A 341 -31.24 12.50 -79.59
N LYS A 342 -31.03 13.58 -78.84
CA LYS A 342 -31.18 14.94 -79.34
C LYS A 342 -30.13 15.25 -80.41
N ALA A 343 -28.88 14.85 -80.22
CA ALA A 343 -27.81 15.03 -81.19
C ALA A 343 -28.10 14.28 -82.50
N ASP A 344 -28.59 13.03 -82.41
CA ASP A 344 -29.06 12.26 -83.58
C ASP A 344 -30.20 12.99 -84.32
N VAL A 345 -31.18 13.56 -83.59
CA VAL A 345 -32.28 14.34 -84.19
C VAL A 345 -31.80 15.67 -84.77
N ASP A 346 -30.83 16.35 -84.15
CA ASP A 346 -30.18 17.55 -84.68
C ASP A 346 -29.45 17.22 -86.00
N VAL A 347 -28.71 16.09 -86.07
CA VAL A 347 -28.04 15.59 -87.29
C VAL A 347 -29.05 15.20 -88.38
N GLN A 348 -30.15 14.52 -88.02
CA GLN A 348 -31.24 14.23 -88.94
C GLN A 348 -31.88 15.51 -89.49
N ARG A 349 -32.08 16.54 -88.65
CA ARG A 349 -32.62 17.84 -89.10
C ARG A 349 -31.68 18.55 -90.07
N GLU A 350 -30.38 18.60 -89.80
CA GLU A 350 -29.43 19.21 -90.75
C GLU A 350 -29.32 18.41 -92.06
N THR A 351 -29.44 17.07 -91.99
CA THR A 351 -29.53 16.20 -93.18
C THR A 351 -30.79 16.49 -94.00
N LEU A 352 -31.95 16.62 -93.35
CA LEU A 352 -33.22 16.96 -94.00
C LEU A 352 -33.20 18.38 -94.60
N LYS A 353 -32.58 19.36 -93.92
CA LYS A 353 -32.34 20.70 -94.51
C LYS A 353 -31.47 20.62 -95.76
N ALA A 354 -30.39 19.83 -95.75
CA ALA A 354 -29.54 19.66 -96.92
C ALA A 354 -30.29 18.99 -98.09
N GLN A 355 -31.19 18.04 -97.80
CA GLN A 355 -32.08 17.44 -98.80
C GLN A 355 -33.10 18.45 -99.34
N ILE A 356 -33.69 19.31 -98.50
CA ILE A 356 -34.58 20.39 -98.91
C ILE A 356 -33.85 21.36 -99.86
N VAL A 357 -32.65 21.83 -99.51
CA VAL A 357 -31.84 22.72 -100.37
C VAL A 357 -31.46 22.05 -101.70
N GLY A 358 -31.26 20.73 -101.71
CA GLY A 358 -31.11 19.94 -102.93
C GLY A 358 -32.37 19.98 -103.80
N LEU A 359 -33.52 19.64 -103.23
CA LEU A 359 -34.82 19.63 -103.91
C LEU A 359 -35.24 21.03 -104.39
N GLU A 360 -34.96 22.09 -103.63
CA GLU A 360 -35.18 23.49 -104.04
C GLU A 360 -34.36 23.86 -105.28
N LYS A 361 -33.10 23.41 -105.34
CA LYS A 361 -32.22 23.62 -106.50
C LYS A 361 -32.66 22.79 -107.71
N ASP A 362 -33.10 21.55 -107.51
CA ASP A 362 -33.63 20.69 -108.57
C ASP A 362 -34.94 21.26 -109.13
N LEU A 363 -35.80 21.80 -108.27
CA LEU A 363 -37.01 22.56 -108.64
C LEU A 363 -36.66 23.82 -109.43
N GLU A 364 -35.67 24.60 -108.99
CA GLU A 364 -35.20 25.80 -109.72
C GLU A 364 -34.64 25.43 -111.10
N SER A 365 -33.92 24.30 -111.22
CA SER A 365 -33.43 23.79 -112.50
C SER A 365 -34.57 23.34 -113.43
N SER A 366 -35.59 22.69 -112.86
CA SER A 366 -36.79 22.26 -113.59
C SER A 366 -37.62 23.47 -114.07
N GLN A 367 -37.73 24.51 -113.24
CA GLN A 367 -38.39 25.76 -113.62
C GLN A 367 -37.62 26.47 -114.75
N LYS A 368 -36.28 26.50 -114.69
CA LYS A 368 -35.43 27.03 -115.77
C LYS A 368 -35.57 26.24 -117.08
N GLN A 369 -35.75 24.92 -117.01
CA GLN A 369 -36.05 24.10 -118.18
C GLN A 369 -37.43 24.44 -118.75
N VAL A 370 -38.48 24.50 -117.92
CA VAL A 370 -39.83 24.91 -118.34
C VAL A 370 -39.85 26.30 -119.01
N ASP A 371 -39.06 27.24 -118.51
CA ASP A 371 -38.93 28.59 -119.10
C ASP A 371 -38.00 28.66 -120.33
N ALA A 372 -37.23 27.61 -120.61
CA ALA A 372 -36.57 27.39 -121.90
C ALA A 372 -37.53 26.74 -122.91
N ASP A 373 -38.28 25.71 -122.50
CA ASP A 373 -39.27 25.02 -123.32
C ASP A 373 -40.36 25.97 -123.81
N LYS A 374 -40.82 26.91 -122.96
CA LYS A 374 -41.73 28.00 -123.37
C LYS A 374 -41.16 28.85 -124.50
N LYS A 375 -39.87 29.18 -124.48
CA LYS A 375 -39.23 29.97 -125.55
C LYS A 375 -39.14 29.19 -126.86
N ALA A 376 -38.82 27.90 -126.78
CA ALA A 376 -38.86 27.01 -127.95
C ALA A 376 -40.28 26.91 -128.54
N ILE A 377 -41.32 26.86 -127.70
CA ILE A 377 -42.72 26.90 -128.12
C ILE A 377 -43.05 28.25 -128.79
N ASP A 378 -42.65 29.39 -128.21
CA ASP A 378 -42.84 30.72 -128.81
C ASP A 378 -42.11 30.87 -130.17
N GLU A 379 -40.93 30.25 -130.32
CA GLU A 379 -40.18 30.22 -131.57
C GLU A 379 -40.87 29.36 -132.63
N LEU A 380 -41.31 28.14 -132.28
CA LEU A 380 -42.11 27.27 -133.16
C LEU A 380 -43.45 27.93 -133.57
N ILE A 381 -44.06 28.71 -132.68
CA ILE A 381 -45.26 29.53 -132.98
C ILE A 381 -44.95 30.61 -134.03
N ARG A 382 -43.78 31.27 -133.95
CA ARG A 382 -43.34 32.24 -134.96
C ARG A 382 -43.02 31.58 -136.29
N GLU A 383 -42.35 30.42 -136.29
CA GLU A 383 -42.06 29.65 -137.50
C GLU A 383 -43.35 29.20 -138.19
N ARG A 384 -44.32 28.67 -137.43
CA ARG A 384 -45.68 28.37 -137.91
C ARG A 384 -46.31 29.58 -138.61
N ASP A 385 -46.25 30.77 -138.03
CA ASP A 385 -46.89 31.96 -138.60
C ASP A 385 -46.17 32.52 -139.81
N ILE A 386 -44.85 32.35 -139.90
CA ILE A 386 -44.06 32.63 -141.11
C ILE A 386 -44.42 31.65 -142.23
N LEU A 387 -44.47 30.34 -141.93
CA LEU A 387 -44.87 29.30 -142.87
C LEU A 387 -46.31 29.49 -143.36
N ASN A 388 -47.25 29.80 -142.47
CA ASN A 388 -48.65 30.04 -142.81
C ASN A 388 -48.82 31.28 -143.71
N LYS A 389 -48.10 32.38 -143.43
CA LYS A 389 -48.02 33.54 -144.33
C LYS A 389 -47.44 33.20 -145.70
N ASN A 390 -46.46 32.29 -145.77
CA ASN A 390 -45.87 31.85 -147.03
C ASN A 390 -46.83 30.94 -147.82
N ILE A 391 -47.58 30.06 -147.14
CA ILE A 391 -48.65 29.24 -147.75
C ILE A 391 -49.74 30.14 -148.34
N ILE A 392 -50.21 31.16 -147.61
CA ILE A 392 -51.22 32.11 -148.11
C ILE A 392 -50.73 32.86 -149.37
N LYS A 393 -49.47 33.33 -149.38
CA LYS A 393 -48.86 33.94 -150.57
C LYS A 393 -48.79 32.97 -151.75
N SER A 394 -48.41 31.71 -151.50
CA SER A 394 -48.33 30.67 -152.53
C SER A 394 -49.70 30.32 -153.11
N ALA A 395 -50.73 30.24 -152.27
CA ALA A 395 -52.12 30.04 -152.69
C ALA A 395 -52.62 31.20 -153.56
N GLN A 396 -52.36 32.46 -153.17
CA GLN A 396 -52.70 33.65 -153.96
C GLN A 396 -51.95 33.72 -155.31
N SER A 397 -50.74 33.18 -155.41
CA SER A 397 -50.05 33.04 -156.69
C SER A 397 -50.67 31.94 -157.55
N THR A 398 -50.98 30.78 -156.93
CA THR A 398 -51.62 29.65 -157.60
C THR A 398 -53.00 30.04 -158.17
N GLU A 399 -53.79 30.82 -157.44
CA GLU A 399 -55.10 31.34 -157.89
C GLU A 399 -54.96 32.25 -159.12
N LYS A 400 -53.95 33.13 -159.16
CA LYS A 400 -53.63 33.95 -160.34
C LYS A 400 -53.23 33.08 -161.54
N GLN A 401 -52.38 32.07 -161.31
CA GLN A 401 -52.03 31.07 -162.32
C GLN A 401 -53.29 30.35 -162.85
N GLN A 402 -54.19 29.93 -161.97
CA GLN A 402 -55.39 29.16 -162.32
C GLN A 402 -56.41 29.99 -163.11
N ASN A 403 -56.53 31.29 -162.82
CA ASN A 403 -57.36 32.20 -163.59
C ASN A 403 -56.75 32.54 -164.97
N LEU A 404 -55.41 32.60 -165.08
CA LEU A 404 -54.72 32.70 -166.37
C LEU A 404 -54.93 31.45 -167.24
N VAL A 405 -54.90 30.25 -166.65
CA VAL A 405 -55.19 28.99 -167.37
C VAL A 405 -56.61 28.97 -167.92
N LYS A 406 -57.62 29.39 -167.15
CA LYS A 406 -59.02 29.47 -167.63
C LYS A 406 -59.17 30.40 -168.85
N LEU A 407 -58.42 31.50 -168.90
CA LEU A 407 -58.42 32.41 -170.05
C LEU A 407 -57.83 31.72 -171.29
N LEU A 408 -56.66 31.08 -171.12
CA LEU A 408 -56.00 30.33 -172.19
C LEU A 408 -56.84 29.12 -172.68
N GLU A 409 -57.68 28.53 -171.83
CA GLU A 409 -58.65 27.50 -172.22
C GLU A 409 -59.84 28.04 -173.04
N GLN A 410 -60.18 29.33 -172.91
CA GLN A 410 -61.13 29.98 -173.83
C GLN A 410 -60.46 30.30 -175.17
N ASP A 411 -59.29 30.94 -175.15
CA ASP A 411 -58.52 31.28 -176.36
C ASP A 411 -58.20 30.04 -177.21
N LYS A 412 -57.88 28.91 -176.55
CA LYS A 412 -57.68 27.62 -177.20
C LYS A 412 -58.92 27.15 -177.98
N LYS A 413 -60.14 27.35 -177.46
CA LYS A 413 -61.38 26.88 -178.11
C LYS A 413 -61.75 27.70 -179.35
N THR A 414 -61.46 29.01 -179.34
CA THR A 414 -61.57 29.84 -180.56
C THR A 414 -60.56 29.41 -181.61
N LEU A 415 -59.29 29.22 -181.22
CA LEU A 415 -58.23 28.77 -182.13
C LEU A 415 -58.48 27.37 -182.69
N GLU A 416 -59.03 26.43 -181.91
CA GLU A 416 -59.44 25.10 -182.39
C GLU A 416 -60.56 25.17 -183.44
N HIS A 417 -61.44 26.18 -183.38
CA HIS A 417 -62.47 26.43 -184.38
C HIS A 417 -61.88 26.98 -185.69
N GLU A 418 -60.99 27.98 -185.58
CA GLU A 418 -60.28 28.59 -186.72
C GLU A 418 -59.40 27.57 -187.45
N ILE A 419 -58.63 26.76 -186.71
CA ILE A 419 -57.78 25.68 -187.27
C ILE A 419 -58.61 24.68 -188.08
N ASN A 420 -59.86 24.40 -187.70
CA ASN A 420 -60.72 23.49 -188.44
C ASN A 420 -61.24 24.11 -189.76
N GLY A 421 -61.46 25.43 -189.79
CA GLY A 421 -61.73 26.18 -191.03
C GLY A 421 -60.51 26.19 -191.96
N TYR A 422 -59.35 26.61 -191.45
CA TYR A 422 -58.11 26.66 -192.24
C TYR A 422 -57.67 25.29 -192.79
N ARG A 423 -58.01 24.18 -192.13
CA ARG A 423 -57.80 22.82 -192.68
C ARG A 423 -58.56 22.55 -193.97
N GLN A 424 -59.76 23.12 -194.16
CA GLN A 424 -60.55 22.93 -195.38
C GLN A 424 -60.03 23.79 -196.55
N GLU A 425 -59.65 25.04 -196.28
CA GLU A 425 -58.99 25.92 -197.27
C GLU A 425 -57.61 25.40 -197.69
N ALA A 426 -56.80 24.92 -196.74
CA ALA A 426 -55.48 24.35 -197.03
C ALA A 426 -55.53 23.09 -197.91
N GLN A 427 -56.66 22.37 -197.96
CA GLN A 427 -56.83 21.21 -198.85
C GLN A 427 -57.14 21.62 -200.30
N LYS A 428 -57.69 22.82 -200.52
CA LYS A 428 -57.89 23.42 -201.87
C LYS A 428 -56.58 24.03 -202.39
N GLN A 429 -55.91 24.85 -201.58
CA GLN A 429 -54.72 25.62 -202.00
C GLN A 429 -53.48 24.75 -202.28
N ARG A 430 -53.36 23.57 -201.67
CA ARG A 430 -52.26 22.60 -201.95
C ARG A 430 -52.22 22.08 -203.39
N LYS A 431 -53.27 22.29 -204.20
CA LYS A 431 -53.24 22.00 -205.66
C LYS A 431 -52.67 23.14 -206.51
N ILE A 432 -52.48 24.34 -205.94
CA ILE A 432 -52.03 25.55 -206.65
C ILE A 432 -50.57 25.88 -206.29
N ILE A 433 -50.18 25.68 -205.03
CA ILE A 433 -48.83 26.00 -204.51
C ILE A 433 -47.71 25.18 -205.20
N GLN A 434 -48.04 24.06 -205.85
CA GLN A 434 -47.07 23.26 -206.61
C GLN A 434 -46.51 23.94 -207.89
N GLN A 435 -46.97 25.15 -208.23
CA GLN A 435 -46.56 25.88 -209.45
C GLN A 435 -45.84 27.22 -209.24
N LEU A 436 -45.78 27.80 -208.03
CA LEU A 436 -45.42 29.23 -207.86
C LEU A 436 -44.26 29.57 -206.90
N GLU A 437 -43.70 28.62 -206.14
CA GLU A 437 -42.59 28.89 -205.21
C GLU A 437 -41.30 28.10 -205.54
N LYS A 438 -41.20 27.65 -206.80
CA LYS A 438 -39.95 27.87 -207.53
C LYS A 438 -39.94 29.33 -207.97
N GLU A 439 -38.75 29.93 -207.92
CA GLU A 439 -38.40 31.31 -208.28
C GLU A 439 -38.44 32.37 -207.17
N ARG A 440 -37.36 33.16 -207.16
CA ARG A 440 -37.32 34.58 -206.80
C ARG A 440 -38.00 34.96 -205.47
N ASP A 441 -37.36 34.78 -204.31
CA ASP A 441 -35.94 35.06 -204.02
C ASP A 441 -35.51 36.47 -204.50
N ARG A 442 -34.58 37.08 -203.75
CA ARG A 442 -33.82 38.29 -204.11
C ARG A 442 -34.55 39.65 -204.28
N TYR A 443 -33.92 40.65 -203.64
CA TYR A 443 -33.75 42.05 -204.08
C TYR A 443 -34.91 43.06 -203.81
N ILE A 444 -34.65 44.29 -203.31
CA ILE A 444 -33.41 44.89 -202.77
C ILE A 444 -33.67 46.18 -201.95
N ASN A 445 -32.69 46.62 -201.14
CA ASN A 445 -32.55 47.93 -200.46
C ASN A 445 -33.63 48.33 -199.40
N GLU A 446 -33.40 49.28 -198.48
CA GLU A 446 -32.29 50.25 -198.28
C GLU A 446 -31.94 50.43 -196.76
N THR A 447 -30.73 50.90 -196.44
CA THR A 447 -30.07 50.89 -195.10
C THR A 447 -30.21 52.22 -194.32
N SER A 448 -29.88 52.44 -193.02
CA SER A 448 -29.21 51.72 -191.89
C SER A 448 -29.60 52.42 -190.56
N SER A 449 -29.06 52.25 -189.33
CA SER A 449 -28.49 51.16 -188.47
C SER A 449 -28.35 51.76 -187.03
N LEU A 450 -28.54 51.15 -185.85
CA LEU A 450 -28.70 49.77 -185.32
C LEU A 450 -27.62 49.23 -184.33
N MET A 451 -27.18 50.06 -183.36
CA MET A 451 -26.85 49.63 -181.97
C MET A 451 -25.58 48.73 -181.76
N HIS A 452 -25.44 48.22 -180.52
CA HIS A 452 -24.90 46.90 -180.16
C HIS A 452 -23.38 46.62 -180.13
N LYS A 453 -23.04 45.37 -179.73
CA LYS A 453 -21.67 44.85 -179.59
C LYS A 453 -21.37 43.80 -180.67
N ALA A 454 -21.20 44.29 -181.90
CA ALA A 454 -20.44 43.65 -182.97
C ALA A 454 -19.79 44.77 -183.80
N GLY A 455 -18.54 44.69 -184.25
CA GLY A 455 -17.59 43.58 -184.09
C GLY A 455 -16.12 43.97 -184.30
N TYR A 456 -15.53 43.41 -185.37
CA TYR A 456 -14.11 43.34 -185.75
C TYR A 456 -13.48 44.74 -186.13
N GLU A 457 -12.18 44.91 -186.41
CA GLU A 457 -11.18 43.95 -186.95
C GLU A 457 -9.70 44.24 -186.55
N ASP A 458 -8.74 44.00 -187.46
CA ASP A 458 -7.46 43.30 -187.19
C ASP A 458 -6.22 44.12 -186.73
N ALA A 459 -5.10 43.40 -186.57
CA ALA A 459 -3.71 43.85 -186.42
C ALA A 459 -3.28 44.96 -187.42
N LEU A 460 -2.22 45.76 -187.22
CA LEU A 460 -0.82 45.33 -187.07
C LEU A 460 0.16 46.50 -186.74
N LYS A 461 1.30 46.17 -186.13
CA LYS A 461 2.61 46.89 -185.98
C LYS A 461 2.81 48.25 -186.73
N HIS A 462 3.32 49.26 -186.03
CA HIS A 462 4.76 49.60 -185.87
C HIS A 462 4.92 50.77 -184.84
N GLN A 463 5.96 51.02 -184.03
CA GLN A 463 7.41 50.72 -183.91
C GLN A 463 8.30 51.96 -184.20
N ILE A 464 9.52 51.98 -183.60
CA ILE A 464 10.75 52.74 -183.99
C ILE A 464 11.03 54.13 -183.33
N LEU A 465 12.02 54.12 -182.40
CA LEU A 465 13.15 55.09 -182.17
C LEU A 465 12.85 56.59 -181.88
N LYS A 466 13.69 57.40 -181.19
CA LYS A 466 15.16 57.40 -180.97
C LYS A 466 15.60 58.28 -179.76
N LYS A 467 16.90 58.56 -179.61
CA LYS A 467 17.58 59.24 -178.47
C LYS A 467 17.42 60.78 -178.39
N LYS A 468 17.54 61.29 -177.14
CA LYS A 468 18.28 62.50 -176.67
C LYS A 468 17.64 63.92 -176.77
N VAL A 469 18.20 64.84 -175.93
CA VAL A 469 18.10 66.33 -175.89
C VAL A 469 16.81 66.90 -175.23
N THR A 470 16.81 67.83 -174.26
CA THR A 470 17.86 68.44 -173.38
C THR A 470 17.24 69.07 -172.09
N GLU A 471 18.11 69.67 -171.24
CA GLU A 471 17.90 70.78 -170.28
C GLU A 471 16.56 71.56 -170.31
N ALA A 472 16.00 72.07 -169.21
CA ALA A 472 16.41 72.13 -167.78
C ALA A 472 15.17 71.88 -166.87
N GLU A 473 15.26 71.61 -165.57
CA GLU A 473 15.85 72.45 -164.52
C GLU A 473 17.04 71.80 -163.79
N CYS A 474 18.14 72.53 -163.64
CA CYS A 474 19.41 72.00 -163.15
C CYS A 474 19.59 72.15 -161.63
N LYS A 475 20.23 71.15 -161.01
CA LYS A 475 21.21 71.33 -159.91
C LYS A 475 20.79 72.22 -158.72
N LEU A 476 19.91 71.73 -157.85
CA LEU A 476 19.82 72.25 -156.47
C LEU A 476 19.60 71.16 -155.40
N LYS A 477 18.63 70.28 -155.60
CA LYS A 477 18.16 69.32 -154.57
C LYS A 477 19.10 68.14 -154.22
N GLN A 478 20.38 68.22 -154.57
CA GLN A 478 21.40 67.23 -154.21
C GLN A 478 22.26 67.64 -153.00
N GLN A 479 21.96 68.77 -152.34
CA GLN A 479 22.60 69.16 -151.07
C GLN A 479 21.65 69.24 -149.85
N GLU A 480 20.33 69.25 -150.03
CA GLU A 480 19.37 69.26 -148.90
C GLU A 480 19.35 67.91 -148.15
N ASN A 481 19.43 66.79 -148.88
CA ASN A 481 19.35 65.43 -148.34
C ASN A 481 20.47 65.04 -147.34
N LEU A 482 21.50 65.87 -147.14
CA LEU A 482 22.56 65.59 -146.17
C LEU A 482 22.30 66.15 -144.76
N LEU A 483 21.29 67.01 -144.59
CA LEU A 483 21.01 67.68 -143.30
C LEU A 483 19.86 67.04 -142.50
N GLU A 484 18.95 66.30 -143.13
CA GLU A 484 17.79 65.73 -142.43
C GLU A 484 18.09 64.45 -141.64
N SER A 485 19.03 63.59 -142.06
CA SER A 485 19.29 62.31 -141.38
C SER A 485 19.89 62.47 -139.97
N VAL A 486 20.72 63.48 -139.77
CA VAL A 486 21.39 63.75 -138.48
C VAL A 486 20.36 64.16 -137.40
N VAL A 487 19.21 64.72 -137.79
CA VAL A 487 18.16 65.15 -136.86
C VAL A 487 17.28 63.98 -136.42
N THR A 488 17.01 63.02 -137.31
CA THR A 488 16.14 61.86 -137.01
C THR A 488 16.82 60.84 -136.10
N GLU A 489 18.10 60.53 -136.35
CA GLU A 489 18.89 59.60 -135.52
C GLU A 489 19.00 60.07 -134.06
N ARG A 490 19.31 61.36 -133.84
CA ARG A 490 19.37 61.97 -132.50
C ARG A 490 18.09 61.77 -131.70
N ASN A 491 16.93 61.90 -132.35
CA ASN A 491 15.63 61.80 -131.68
C ASN A 491 15.28 60.35 -131.31
N LEU A 492 15.75 59.36 -132.07
CA LEU A 492 15.51 57.93 -131.79
C LEU A 492 16.24 57.46 -130.52
N TYR A 493 17.53 57.79 -130.36
CA TYR A 493 18.32 57.39 -129.20
C TYR A 493 17.81 58.02 -127.90
N SER A 494 17.32 59.27 -127.94
CA SER A 494 16.70 59.94 -126.79
C SER A 494 15.47 59.17 -126.27
N LYS A 495 14.60 58.69 -127.17
CA LYS A 495 13.40 57.93 -126.79
C LYS A 495 13.72 56.58 -126.15
N ASN A 496 14.65 55.83 -126.75
CA ASN A 496 15.03 54.50 -126.27
C ASN A 496 15.70 54.55 -124.88
N LEU A 497 16.45 55.61 -124.58
CA LEU A 497 17.05 55.84 -123.26
C LEU A 497 15.97 56.09 -122.18
N ILE A 498 14.93 56.86 -122.51
CA ILE A 498 13.82 57.15 -121.59
C ILE A 498 12.99 55.88 -121.33
N GLU A 499 12.66 55.10 -122.37
CA GLU A 499 11.85 53.88 -122.21
C GLU A 499 12.56 52.79 -121.38
N THR A 500 13.88 52.64 -121.54
CA THR A 500 14.67 51.70 -120.74
C THR A 500 14.80 52.12 -119.27
N GLN A 501 15.02 53.41 -119.00
CA GLN A 501 15.01 53.95 -117.63
C GLN A 501 13.64 53.76 -116.94
N ILE A 502 12.52 54.00 -117.64
CA ILE A 502 11.18 53.76 -117.12
C ILE A 502 10.94 52.27 -116.83
N ALA A 503 11.43 51.37 -117.68
CA ALA A 503 11.32 49.92 -117.46
C ALA A 503 12.11 49.45 -116.23
N GLU A 504 13.32 49.97 -115.99
CA GLU A 504 14.08 49.71 -114.77
C GLU A 504 13.36 50.23 -113.53
N MET A 505 12.88 51.47 -113.54
CA MET A 505 12.19 52.07 -112.39
C MET A 505 10.93 51.30 -112.03
N LYS A 506 10.18 50.80 -113.03
CA LYS A 506 9.03 49.89 -112.81
C LYS A 506 9.44 48.53 -112.23
N ARG A 507 10.60 47.96 -112.62
CA ARG A 507 11.14 46.74 -112.00
C ARG A 507 11.55 46.99 -110.54
N LYS A 508 12.31 48.05 -110.28
CA LYS A 508 12.75 48.47 -108.94
C LYS A 508 11.55 48.71 -108.01
N MET A 509 10.51 49.40 -108.49
CA MET A 509 9.26 49.62 -107.75
C MET A 509 8.52 48.30 -107.41
N ARG A 510 8.45 47.33 -108.34
CA ARG A 510 7.85 46.01 -108.06
C ARG A 510 8.63 45.23 -107.00
N THR A 511 9.95 45.20 -107.09
CA THR A 511 10.80 44.53 -106.08
C THR A 511 10.64 45.17 -104.71
N MET A 512 10.64 46.50 -104.64
CA MET A 512 10.40 47.25 -103.40
C MET A 512 9.01 46.98 -102.83
N ASN A 513 7.96 46.96 -103.67
CA ASN A 513 6.60 46.65 -103.21
C ASN A 513 6.49 45.22 -102.66
N ASN A 514 7.16 44.25 -103.29
CA ASN A 514 7.21 42.86 -102.80
C ASN A 514 8.04 42.71 -101.51
N GLN A 515 9.02 43.60 -101.27
CA GLN A 515 9.70 43.70 -99.97
C GLN A 515 8.79 44.32 -98.91
N VAL A 516 8.02 45.35 -99.25
CA VAL A 516 7.03 45.97 -98.36
C VAL A 516 5.90 45.02 -97.98
N THR A 517 5.41 44.17 -98.90
CA THR A 517 4.44 43.12 -98.53
C THR A 517 5.06 42.09 -97.60
N ARG A 518 6.23 41.52 -97.94
CA ARG A 518 6.93 40.56 -97.06
C ARG A 518 7.18 41.11 -95.67
N LEU A 519 7.60 42.38 -95.54
CA LEU A 519 7.80 43.02 -94.24
C LEU A 519 6.49 43.22 -93.48
N ARG A 520 5.35 43.43 -94.15
CA ARG A 520 4.01 43.45 -93.51
C ARG A 520 3.56 42.05 -93.09
N ASP A 521 3.83 41.04 -93.90
CA ASP A 521 3.53 39.64 -93.59
C ASP A 521 4.37 39.18 -92.37
N ASP A 522 5.67 39.52 -92.34
CA ASP A 522 6.58 39.30 -91.21
C ASP A 522 6.16 40.07 -89.94
N ILE A 523 5.62 41.28 -90.08
CA ILE A 523 5.09 42.07 -88.95
C ILE A 523 3.82 41.42 -88.40
N THR A 524 2.82 41.13 -89.24
CA THR A 524 1.57 40.51 -88.79
C THR A 524 1.79 39.11 -88.21
N GLY A 525 2.71 38.32 -88.75
CA GLY A 525 3.15 37.05 -88.16
C GLY A 525 3.76 37.21 -86.76
N LYS A 526 4.55 38.26 -86.53
CA LYS A 526 5.10 38.60 -85.20
C LYS A 526 4.04 39.15 -84.25
N GLU A 527 3.10 39.96 -84.73
CA GLU A 527 1.96 40.45 -83.94
C GLU A 527 1.07 39.29 -83.47
N MET A 528 0.80 38.30 -84.34
CA MET A 528 0.09 37.07 -83.98
C MET A 528 0.86 36.21 -82.97
N ALA A 529 2.18 36.09 -83.11
CA ALA A 529 3.03 35.39 -82.14
C ALA A 529 2.98 36.09 -80.76
N ILE A 530 3.20 37.41 -80.72
CA ILE A 530 3.12 38.22 -79.50
C ILE A 530 1.73 38.12 -78.84
N ALA A 531 0.65 38.11 -79.62
CA ALA A 531 -0.71 37.96 -79.10
C ALA A 531 -0.93 36.56 -78.47
N LYS A 532 -0.38 35.50 -79.07
CA LYS A 532 -0.41 34.14 -78.50
C LYS A 532 0.41 34.05 -77.22
N ASP A 533 1.64 34.58 -77.23
CA ASP A 533 2.53 34.59 -76.06
C ASP A 533 1.92 35.38 -74.89
N GLN A 534 1.26 36.52 -75.16
CA GLN A 534 0.48 37.26 -74.17
C GLN A 534 -0.73 36.47 -73.64
N GLN A 535 -1.38 35.63 -74.45
CA GLN A 535 -2.47 34.78 -74.00
C GLN A 535 -1.94 33.63 -73.12
N GLU A 536 -0.80 33.05 -73.45
CA GLU A 536 -0.15 32.00 -72.65
C GLU A 536 0.39 32.55 -71.33
N HIS A 537 1.01 33.73 -71.33
CA HIS A 537 1.40 34.45 -70.11
C HIS A 537 0.20 34.66 -69.17
N LYS A 538 -0.94 35.14 -69.68
CA LYS A 538 -2.17 35.36 -68.89
C LYS A 538 -2.84 34.07 -68.40
N ARG A 539 -2.50 32.90 -68.94
CA ARG A 539 -2.88 31.60 -68.38
C ARG A 539 -1.93 31.22 -67.24
N LEU A 540 -0.62 31.24 -67.52
CA LEU A 540 0.43 30.94 -66.54
C LEU A 540 0.39 31.85 -65.31
N GLU A 541 0.00 33.12 -65.44
CA GLU A 541 -0.25 34.02 -64.31
C GLU A 541 -1.38 33.52 -63.41
N LYS A 542 -2.52 33.14 -63.99
CA LYS A 542 -3.68 32.60 -63.25
C LYS A 542 -3.37 31.25 -62.60
N ASP A 543 -2.67 30.37 -63.32
CA ASP A 543 -2.25 29.07 -62.81
C ASP A 543 -1.27 29.24 -61.63
N ASN A 544 -0.37 30.22 -61.72
CA ASN A 544 0.57 30.60 -60.65
C ASN A 544 -0.14 31.26 -59.45
N GLU A 545 -1.18 32.08 -59.66
CA GLU A 545 -2.05 32.61 -58.60
C GLU A 545 -2.84 31.48 -57.90
N GLY A 546 -3.40 30.54 -58.65
CA GLY A 546 -4.07 29.35 -58.12
C GLY A 546 -3.14 28.49 -57.26
N LEU A 547 -1.97 28.13 -57.81
CA LEU A 547 -0.95 27.35 -57.10
C LEU A 547 -0.42 28.06 -55.85
N LYS A 548 -0.33 29.40 -55.83
CA LYS A 548 -0.01 30.17 -54.61
C LYS A 548 -1.11 30.04 -53.56
N GLY A 549 -2.38 30.09 -53.96
CA GLY A 549 -3.53 29.89 -53.07
C GLY A 549 -3.55 28.50 -52.45
N GLU A 550 -3.39 27.46 -53.27
CA GLU A 550 -3.29 26.06 -52.81
C GLU A 550 -2.09 25.87 -51.87
N LEU A 551 -0.92 26.40 -52.22
CA LEU A 551 0.28 26.32 -51.39
C LEU A 551 0.16 27.10 -50.08
N GLN A 552 -0.63 28.17 -50.03
CA GLN A 552 -0.96 28.87 -48.78
C GLN A 552 -1.94 28.05 -47.91
N MET A 553 -2.97 27.46 -48.51
CA MET A 553 -3.91 26.57 -47.81
C MET A 553 -3.20 25.35 -47.22
N ILE A 554 -2.35 24.68 -47.99
CA ILE A 554 -1.57 23.51 -47.54
C ILE A 554 -0.58 23.91 -46.44
N LYS A 555 0.05 25.09 -46.51
CA LYS A 555 0.89 25.61 -45.42
C LYS A 555 0.10 25.84 -44.13
N GLN A 556 -1.12 26.37 -44.22
CA GLN A 556 -1.96 26.57 -43.04
C GLN A 556 -2.37 25.23 -42.42
N GLN A 557 -2.86 24.28 -43.21
CA GLN A 557 -3.20 22.92 -42.76
C GLN A 557 -1.98 22.19 -42.15
N LEU A 558 -0.79 22.39 -42.71
CA LEU A 558 0.46 21.86 -42.16
C LEU A 558 0.83 22.49 -40.80
N GLU A 559 0.50 23.75 -40.56
CA GLU A 559 0.76 24.42 -39.27
C GLU A 559 -0.27 24.03 -38.20
N GLU A 560 -1.56 23.95 -38.58
CA GLU A 560 -2.64 23.46 -37.72
C GLU A 560 -2.39 22.00 -37.28
N THR A 561 -1.93 21.13 -38.19
CA THR A 561 -1.59 19.74 -37.86
C THR A 561 -0.32 19.61 -37.02
N LYS A 562 0.70 20.47 -37.17
CA LYS A 562 1.82 20.54 -36.22
C LYS A 562 1.36 20.91 -34.81
N GLN A 563 0.53 21.95 -34.68
CA GLN A 563 0.05 22.41 -33.37
C GLN A 563 -0.77 21.31 -32.67
N LEU A 564 -1.61 20.58 -33.42
CA LEU A 564 -2.28 19.39 -32.91
C LEU A 564 -1.28 18.32 -32.44
N VAL A 565 -0.30 17.95 -33.26
CA VAL A 565 0.73 16.96 -32.92
C VAL A 565 1.54 17.36 -31.68
N ASP A 566 1.91 18.64 -31.53
CA ASP A 566 2.68 19.11 -30.39
C ASP A 566 1.85 19.22 -29.10
N SER A 567 0.55 19.53 -29.20
CA SER A 567 -0.38 19.40 -28.07
C SER A 567 -0.54 17.94 -27.61
N GLN A 568 -0.62 16.99 -28.56
CA GLN A 568 -0.69 15.56 -28.27
C GLN A 568 0.60 15.02 -27.64
N LYS A 569 1.79 15.48 -28.06
CA LYS A 569 3.06 15.19 -27.36
C LYS A 569 3.08 15.72 -25.93
N ALA A 570 2.58 16.95 -25.72
CA ALA A 570 2.50 17.55 -24.38
C ALA A 570 1.52 16.80 -23.47
N GLU A 571 0.42 16.28 -24.01
CA GLU A 571 -0.51 15.39 -23.30
C GLU A 571 0.11 14.01 -23.02
N GLN A 572 0.77 13.40 -24.02
CA GLN A 572 1.49 12.14 -23.85
C GLN A 572 2.53 12.22 -22.73
N HIS A 573 3.30 13.31 -22.63
CA HIS A 573 4.25 13.51 -21.54
C HIS A 573 3.58 13.72 -20.17
N LYS A 574 2.41 14.38 -20.09
CA LYS A 574 1.63 14.46 -18.85
C LYS A 574 1.16 13.07 -18.40
N LEU A 575 0.60 12.28 -19.32
CA LEU A 575 0.13 10.92 -19.05
C LEU A 575 1.29 9.99 -18.64
N GLN A 576 2.43 10.06 -19.32
CA GLN A 576 3.65 9.34 -18.93
C GLN A 576 4.12 9.70 -17.52
N LYS A 577 4.06 10.99 -17.13
CA LYS A 577 4.39 11.40 -15.76
C LYS A 577 3.40 10.83 -14.74
N ILE A 578 2.10 10.90 -15.01
CA ILE A 578 1.04 10.36 -14.13
C ILE A 578 1.24 8.85 -13.93
N ILE A 579 1.58 8.10 -14.99
CA ILE A 579 1.89 6.67 -14.90
C ILE A 579 3.14 6.44 -14.02
N ALA A 580 4.22 7.18 -14.24
CA ALA A 580 5.45 7.03 -13.45
C ALA A 580 5.28 7.40 -11.97
N ASP A 581 4.50 8.45 -11.67
CA ASP A 581 4.16 8.84 -10.30
C ASP A 581 3.29 7.74 -9.64
N ALA A 582 2.29 7.19 -10.34
CA ALA A 582 1.45 6.10 -9.83
C ALA A 582 2.20 4.77 -9.63
N ASP A 583 3.13 4.41 -10.52
CA ASP A 583 4.01 3.24 -10.35
C ASP A 583 4.92 3.41 -9.12
N ALA A 584 5.43 4.62 -8.87
CA ALA A 584 6.23 4.92 -7.68
C ALA A 584 5.41 4.80 -6.39
N GLU A 585 4.18 5.32 -6.36
CA GLU A 585 3.24 5.14 -5.24
C GLU A 585 2.90 3.65 -5.02
N GLN A 586 2.63 2.90 -6.09
CA GLN A 586 2.33 1.48 -6.00
C GLN A 586 3.52 0.68 -5.40
N VAL A 587 4.75 1.00 -5.79
CA VAL A 587 5.97 0.42 -5.20
C VAL A 587 6.13 0.82 -3.71
N GLN A 588 5.72 2.03 -3.32
CA GLN A 588 5.73 2.46 -1.92
C GLN A 588 4.68 1.73 -1.09
N GLN A 589 3.45 1.58 -1.60
CA GLN A 589 2.36 0.84 -0.96
C GLN A 589 2.72 -0.65 -0.78
N ARG A 590 3.33 -1.30 -1.79
CA ARG A 590 3.85 -2.68 -1.68
C ARG A 590 4.85 -2.83 -0.51
N LYS A 591 5.80 -1.89 -0.38
CA LYS A 591 6.79 -1.90 0.72
C LYS A 591 6.16 -1.71 2.10
N GLN A 592 5.12 -0.87 2.21
CA GLN A 592 4.34 -0.70 3.43
C GLN A 592 3.57 -1.99 3.79
N LEU A 593 2.92 -2.62 2.82
CA LEU A 593 2.25 -3.91 3.02
C LEU A 593 3.23 -5.00 3.47
N GLU A 594 4.41 -5.10 2.86
CA GLU A 594 5.49 -6.00 3.28
C GLU A 594 5.97 -5.70 4.71
N GLN A 595 5.99 -4.44 5.14
CA GLN A 595 6.31 -4.08 6.53
C GLN A 595 5.22 -4.56 7.49
N VAL A 596 3.95 -4.27 7.21
CA VAL A 596 2.80 -4.71 8.04
C VAL A 596 2.73 -6.24 8.13
N ILE A 597 3.03 -6.96 7.04
CA ILE A 597 3.14 -8.43 7.03
C ILE A 597 4.26 -8.91 7.96
N ARG A 598 5.45 -8.29 7.91
CA ARG A 598 6.57 -8.65 8.81
C ARG A 598 6.27 -8.33 10.28
N GLU A 599 5.58 -7.23 10.56
CA GLU A 599 5.15 -6.86 11.90
C GLU A 599 4.09 -7.83 12.45
N ARG A 600 3.05 -8.14 11.66
CA ARG A 600 2.07 -9.21 11.94
C ARG A 600 2.74 -10.54 12.25
N ASP A 601 3.70 -10.96 11.44
CA ASP A 601 4.36 -12.26 11.60
C ASP A 601 5.29 -12.28 12.84
N ASN A 602 5.88 -11.15 13.20
CA ASN A 602 6.66 -11.01 14.43
C ASN A 602 5.76 -11.02 15.67
N LEU A 603 4.61 -10.32 15.62
CA LEU A 603 3.59 -10.37 16.68
C LEU A 603 3.02 -11.78 16.83
N GLY A 604 2.70 -12.47 15.73
CA GLY A 604 2.24 -13.86 15.75
C GLY A 604 3.25 -14.81 16.40
N LYS A 605 4.55 -14.68 16.09
CA LYS A 605 5.62 -15.45 16.75
C LYS A 605 5.76 -15.14 18.24
N GLN A 606 5.54 -13.89 18.65
CA GLN A 606 5.52 -13.52 20.08
C GLN A 606 4.30 -14.09 20.80
N LEU A 607 3.11 -13.99 20.19
CA LEU A 607 1.85 -14.49 20.75
C LEU A 607 1.86 -16.02 20.89
N LEU A 608 2.45 -16.73 19.93
CA LEU A 608 2.72 -18.17 20.03
C LEU A 608 3.59 -18.49 21.26
N ARG A 609 4.76 -17.84 21.40
CA ARG A 609 5.65 -18.03 22.56
C ARG A 609 4.96 -17.74 23.90
N ARG A 610 4.15 -16.67 23.98
CA ARG A 610 3.37 -16.36 25.19
C ARG A 610 2.27 -17.39 25.48
N ASN A 611 1.69 -18.03 24.46
CA ASN A 611 0.79 -19.17 24.64
C ASN A 611 1.53 -20.41 25.17
N ASP A 612 2.74 -20.68 24.69
CA ASP A 612 3.56 -21.81 25.16
C ASP A 612 4.06 -21.58 26.60
N GLU A 613 4.55 -20.38 26.92
CA GLU A 613 4.85 -19.94 28.30
C GLU A 613 3.63 -20.11 29.22
N ARG A 614 2.45 -19.64 28.78
CA ARG A 614 1.20 -19.80 29.54
C ARG A 614 0.82 -21.27 29.77
N ARG A 615 1.03 -22.14 28.77
CA ARG A 615 0.80 -23.59 28.89
C ARG A 615 1.75 -24.22 29.92
N LEU A 616 3.04 -23.87 29.86
CA LEU A 616 4.05 -24.33 30.82
C LEU A 616 3.74 -23.85 32.25
N LEU A 617 3.24 -22.63 32.41
CA LEU A 617 2.80 -22.11 33.71
C LEU A 617 1.57 -22.86 34.25
N TYR A 618 0.57 -23.16 33.42
CA TYR A 618 -0.58 -23.96 33.86
C TYR A 618 -0.18 -25.37 34.30
N GLU A 619 0.71 -26.06 33.56
CA GLU A 619 1.19 -27.39 33.97
C GLU A 619 2.06 -27.32 35.23
N LYS A 620 2.87 -26.26 35.40
CA LYS A 620 3.60 -26.02 36.66
C LYS A 620 2.63 -25.86 37.84
N ILE A 621 1.55 -25.09 37.68
CA ILE A 621 0.52 -24.90 38.71
C ILE A 621 -0.18 -26.24 39.01
N ARG A 622 -0.58 -27.02 38.00
CA ARG A 622 -1.21 -28.34 38.18
C ARG A 622 -0.30 -29.33 38.91
N ILE A 623 1.00 -29.35 38.60
CA ILE A 623 2.00 -30.17 39.30
C ILE A 623 2.13 -29.70 40.75
N GLN A 624 2.26 -28.39 41.00
CA GLN A 624 2.35 -27.83 42.36
C GLN A 624 1.10 -28.12 43.20
N GLN A 625 -0.11 -28.01 42.62
CA GLN A 625 -1.36 -28.41 43.27
C GLN A 625 -1.36 -29.91 43.63
N SER A 626 -0.94 -30.79 42.72
CA SER A 626 -0.84 -32.23 43.00
C SER A 626 0.17 -32.57 44.10
N VAL A 627 1.28 -31.83 44.18
CA VAL A 627 2.26 -31.97 45.27
C VAL A 627 1.70 -31.45 46.60
N LEU A 628 1.02 -30.30 46.59
CA LEU A 628 0.38 -29.74 47.79
C LEU A 628 -0.69 -30.69 48.35
N SER A 629 -1.63 -31.17 47.54
CA SER A 629 -2.67 -32.10 48.02
C SER A 629 -2.12 -33.42 48.58
N LYS A 630 -0.97 -33.90 48.08
CA LYS A 630 -0.24 -35.04 48.67
C LYS A 630 0.41 -34.66 50.00
N GLY A 631 1.01 -33.47 50.09
CA GLY A 631 1.56 -32.91 51.32
C GLY A 631 0.49 -32.75 52.40
N ASP A 632 -0.66 -32.16 52.08
CA ASP A 632 -1.80 -31.96 52.97
C ASP A 632 -2.37 -33.30 53.48
N PHE A 633 -2.48 -34.30 52.61
CA PHE A 633 -2.88 -35.66 52.99
C PHE A 633 -1.90 -36.29 53.97
N HIS A 634 -0.59 -36.28 53.68
CA HIS A 634 0.43 -36.83 54.57
C HIS A 634 0.54 -36.06 55.89
N TYR A 635 0.40 -34.74 55.87
CA TYR A 635 0.35 -33.91 57.08
C TYR A 635 -0.87 -34.27 57.94
N SER A 636 -2.05 -34.39 57.33
CA SER A 636 -3.27 -34.82 58.03
C SER A 636 -3.12 -36.21 58.65
N GLN A 637 -2.49 -37.15 57.94
CA GLN A 637 -2.17 -38.48 58.45
C GLN A 637 -1.24 -38.41 59.68
N ARG A 638 -0.18 -37.58 59.65
CA ARG A 638 0.71 -37.38 60.81
C ARG A 638 0.02 -36.66 61.98
N MET A 639 -0.93 -35.77 61.71
CA MET A 639 -1.73 -35.15 62.76
C MET A 639 -2.64 -36.15 63.49
N GLU A 640 -3.19 -37.15 62.78
CA GLU A 640 -3.93 -38.24 63.41
C GLU A 640 -3.01 -39.23 64.14
N ASP A 641 -1.84 -39.59 63.58
CA ASP A 641 -0.81 -40.37 64.31
C ASP A 641 -0.48 -39.70 65.66
N ILE A 642 -0.25 -38.38 65.65
CA ILE A 642 0.01 -37.58 66.85
C ILE A 642 -1.20 -37.55 67.78
N ARG A 643 -2.44 -37.54 67.26
CA ARG A 643 -3.67 -37.60 68.07
C ARG A 643 -3.81 -38.94 68.78
N LEU A 644 -3.56 -40.05 68.07
CA LEU A 644 -3.58 -41.41 68.60
C LEU A 644 -2.48 -41.62 69.66
N LEU A 645 -1.25 -41.16 69.40
CA LEU A 645 -0.16 -41.20 70.38
C LEU A 645 -0.48 -40.36 71.63
N LYS A 646 -1.09 -39.18 71.48
CA LYS A 646 -1.57 -38.37 72.62
C LYS A 646 -2.67 -39.07 73.42
N LEU A 647 -3.52 -39.88 72.78
CA LEU A 647 -4.54 -40.70 73.47
C LEU A 647 -3.92 -41.88 74.22
N GLU A 648 -2.98 -42.62 73.61
CA GLU A 648 -2.30 -43.73 74.28
C GLU A 648 -1.41 -43.23 75.43
N ILE A 649 -0.73 -42.08 75.30
CA ILE A 649 -0.02 -41.43 76.42
C ILE A 649 -0.99 -41.10 77.57
N LYS A 650 -2.20 -40.59 77.29
CA LYS A 650 -3.23 -40.37 78.31
C LYS A 650 -3.69 -41.69 78.96
N ARG A 651 -3.85 -42.76 78.18
CA ARG A 651 -4.23 -44.10 78.66
C ARG A 651 -3.14 -44.71 79.55
N LEU A 652 -1.87 -44.65 79.13
CA LEU A 652 -0.72 -45.14 79.90
C LEU A 652 -0.52 -44.34 81.19
N ARG A 653 -0.69 -42.99 81.16
CA ARG A 653 -0.67 -42.16 82.38
C ARG A 653 -1.82 -42.52 83.35
N ARG A 654 -3.03 -42.80 82.84
CA ARG A 654 -4.14 -43.32 83.65
C ARG A 654 -3.82 -44.70 84.24
N LYS A 655 -3.30 -45.63 83.45
CA LYS A 655 -2.89 -46.97 83.92
C LYS A 655 -1.80 -46.88 84.99
N LYS A 656 -0.79 -46.01 84.81
CA LYS A 656 0.22 -45.74 85.83
C LYS A 656 -0.42 -45.20 87.10
N SER A 657 -1.27 -44.16 87.01
CA SER A 657 -1.92 -43.57 88.19
C SER A 657 -2.84 -44.55 88.94
N ILE A 658 -3.42 -45.55 88.27
CA ILE A 658 -4.17 -46.64 88.92
C ILE A 658 -3.19 -47.59 89.62
N LEU A 659 -2.11 -48.00 88.97
CA LEU A 659 -1.08 -48.86 89.56
C LEU A 659 -0.39 -48.19 90.76
N ASP A 660 -0.01 -46.92 90.64
CA ASP A 660 0.56 -46.08 91.70
C ASP A 660 -0.36 -46.04 92.94
N LYS A 661 -1.69 -46.06 92.75
CA LYS A 661 -2.69 -46.15 93.83
C LYS A 661 -2.86 -47.55 94.42
N THR A 662 -2.48 -48.62 93.71
CA THR A 662 -2.49 -49.98 94.24
C THR A 662 -1.18 -50.38 94.94
N ILE A 663 -0.09 -49.64 94.74
CA ILE A 663 1.21 -49.91 95.40
C ILE A 663 1.12 -49.87 96.93
N PRO A 664 0.46 -48.90 97.60
CA PRO A 664 0.33 -48.89 99.06
C PRO A 664 -0.26 -50.21 99.61
N ASN A 665 -1.37 -50.67 99.03
CA ASN A 665 -2.00 -51.93 99.38
C ASN A 665 -1.08 -53.15 99.22
N THR A 666 -0.01 -53.08 98.41
CA THR A 666 0.95 -54.19 98.30
C THR A 666 1.86 -54.34 99.52
N GLU A 667 2.05 -53.29 100.33
CA GLU A 667 2.81 -53.39 101.58
C GLU A 667 1.91 -53.87 102.73
N ASP A 668 0.64 -53.47 102.75
CA ASP A 668 -0.38 -54.03 103.66
C ASP A 668 -0.57 -55.53 103.36
N LEU A 669 -0.77 -55.89 102.09
CA LEU A 669 -0.87 -57.29 101.65
C LEU A 669 0.42 -58.09 101.89
N ARG A 670 1.60 -57.44 101.99
CA ARG A 670 2.83 -58.10 102.44
C ARG A 670 2.83 -58.34 103.94
N GLN A 671 2.36 -57.40 104.74
CA GLN A 671 2.21 -57.59 106.19
C GLN A 671 1.18 -58.70 106.50
N ASP A 672 0.03 -58.67 105.83
CA ASP A 672 -0.96 -59.76 105.88
C ASP A 672 -0.36 -61.09 105.42
N LEU A 673 0.42 -61.10 104.32
CA LEU A 673 1.09 -62.30 103.84
C LEU A 673 2.15 -62.81 104.83
N PHE A 674 2.90 -61.94 105.51
CA PHE A 674 3.82 -62.34 106.58
C PHE A 674 3.09 -62.80 107.86
N HIS A 675 1.93 -62.22 108.17
CA HIS A 675 1.06 -62.66 109.27
C HIS A 675 0.51 -64.06 108.97
N LEU A 676 -0.14 -64.21 107.82
CA LEU A 676 -0.67 -65.48 107.31
C LEU A 676 0.44 -66.51 107.07
N GLN A 677 1.67 -66.12 106.72
CA GLN A 677 2.81 -67.04 106.69
C GLN A 677 3.24 -67.46 108.10
N ARG A 678 3.27 -66.57 109.08
CA ARG A 678 3.54 -66.93 110.48
C ARG A 678 2.45 -67.82 111.06
N GLU A 679 1.19 -67.56 110.76
CA GLU A 679 0.06 -68.40 111.16
C GLU A 679 0.05 -69.72 110.42
N LEU A 680 0.28 -69.73 109.11
CA LEU A 680 0.44 -70.96 108.33
C LEU A 680 1.67 -71.76 108.78
N ILE A 681 2.74 -71.13 109.27
CA ILE A 681 3.86 -71.84 109.89
C ILE A 681 3.45 -72.41 111.25
N LYS A 682 2.81 -71.64 112.14
CA LYS A 682 2.30 -72.14 113.43
C LYS A 682 1.34 -73.32 113.24
N GLU A 683 0.35 -73.17 112.36
CA GLU A 683 -0.64 -74.20 112.06
C GLU A 683 -0.05 -75.33 111.20
N ARG A 684 0.99 -75.11 110.38
CA ARG A 684 1.77 -76.22 109.81
C ARG A 684 2.57 -76.95 110.88
N THR A 685 3.23 -76.29 111.83
CA THR A 685 3.94 -76.98 112.91
C THR A 685 2.96 -77.77 113.77
N ARG A 686 1.81 -77.17 114.12
CA ARG A 686 0.71 -77.84 114.82
C ARG A 686 0.16 -79.02 114.03
N ASN A 687 -0.13 -78.84 112.74
CA ASN A 687 -0.68 -79.88 111.89
C ASN A 687 0.38 -80.93 111.52
N THR A 688 1.67 -80.61 111.46
CA THR A 688 2.76 -81.59 111.32
C THR A 688 2.86 -82.42 112.59
N ILE A 689 2.85 -81.82 113.78
CA ILE A 689 2.77 -82.57 115.04
C ILE A 689 1.53 -83.48 115.07
N LEU A 690 0.38 -83.01 114.58
CA LEU A 690 -0.86 -83.81 114.50
C LEU A 690 -0.88 -84.83 113.34
N GLU A 691 -0.11 -84.64 112.26
CA GLU A 691 -0.03 -85.55 111.11
C GLU A 691 1.06 -86.62 111.30
N GLU A 692 2.17 -86.28 111.96
CA GLU A 692 3.15 -87.25 112.50
C GLU A 692 2.49 -88.21 113.50
N GLN A 693 1.46 -87.75 114.23
CA GLN A 693 0.64 -88.59 115.10
C GLN A 693 -0.40 -89.46 114.35
N LEU A 694 -0.76 -89.17 113.09
CA LEU A 694 -1.99 -89.72 112.47
C LEU A 694 -1.92 -90.15 110.99
N LYS A 695 -0.82 -89.97 110.24
CA LYS A 695 -0.82 -90.24 108.78
C LYS A 695 0.32 -91.14 108.27
N PRO A 696 0.01 -92.41 107.97
CA PRO A 696 0.71 -93.16 106.92
C PRO A 696 0.70 -92.42 105.58
N ILE A 697 1.73 -92.67 104.77
CA ILE A 697 2.05 -91.91 103.54
C ILE A 697 0.94 -92.04 102.48
N ASN A 698 0.71 -90.96 101.74
CA ASN A 698 -0.40 -90.82 100.81
C ASN A 698 0.05 -90.04 99.54
N ILE A 699 -0.85 -89.87 98.56
CA ILE A 699 -0.78 -88.94 97.42
C ILE A 699 0.09 -89.33 96.19
N HIS A 700 -0.57 -89.69 95.09
CA HIS A 700 -0.48 -88.98 93.79
C HIS A 700 -1.93 -88.59 93.41
N ARG A 701 -2.37 -87.34 93.17
CA ARG A 701 -1.83 -86.11 92.54
C ARG A 701 -1.97 -86.13 91.01
N TRP A 702 -2.89 -85.29 90.49
CA TRP A 702 -2.84 -84.41 89.29
C TRP A 702 -4.26 -84.16 88.74
N ARG A 703 -4.51 -83.00 88.10
CA ARG A 703 -5.76 -82.63 87.40
C ARG A 703 -5.38 -81.84 86.13
N ARG A 704 -6.15 -81.97 85.05
CA ARG A 704 -5.93 -81.28 83.76
C ARG A 704 -6.05 -79.75 83.88
N LEU A 705 -5.35 -79.07 82.97
CA LEU A 705 -5.64 -77.72 82.49
C LEU A 705 -6.28 -77.82 81.09
N GLU A 706 -7.11 -76.86 80.72
CA GLU A 706 -7.78 -76.80 79.40
C GLU A 706 -7.41 -75.51 78.66
N GLY A 707 -7.20 -75.64 77.35
CA GLY A 707 -6.84 -74.57 76.42
C GLY A 707 -6.52 -75.17 75.04
N SER A 708 -7.04 -74.56 73.97
CA SER A 708 -6.99 -75.11 72.61
C SER A 708 -6.52 -74.07 71.59
N ASP A 709 -5.72 -74.49 70.62
CA ASP A 709 -5.16 -73.63 69.58
C ASP A 709 -6.15 -73.28 68.44
N PRO A 710 -5.91 -72.18 67.69
CA PRO A 710 -6.72 -71.78 66.54
C PRO A 710 -6.74 -72.79 65.37
N GLY A 711 -7.83 -72.77 64.61
CA GLY A 711 -8.08 -73.74 63.53
C GLY A 711 -7.18 -73.54 62.29
N LYS A 712 -6.57 -74.64 61.82
CA LYS A 712 -5.66 -74.68 60.64
C LYS A 712 -6.20 -74.01 59.36
N TYR A 713 -7.52 -73.92 59.21
CA TYR A 713 -8.19 -73.31 58.06
C TYR A 713 -7.89 -71.80 57.93
N GLU A 714 -7.85 -71.05 59.04
CA GLU A 714 -7.61 -69.61 59.02
C GLU A 714 -6.19 -69.27 58.53
N LEU A 715 -5.21 -70.09 58.92
CA LEU A 715 -3.83 -69.98 58.46
C LEU A 715 -3.71 -70.21 56.94
N ILE A 716 -4.45 -71.18 56.38
CA ILE A 716 -4.46 -71.46 54.94
C ILE A 716 -5.03 -70.29 54.15
N LEU A 717 -6.16 -69.72 54.58
CA LEU A 717 -6.74 -68.52 53.97
C LEU A 717 -5.78 -67.33 54.03
N LYS A 718 -5.07 -67.16 55.16
CA LYS A 718 -4.04 -66.11 55.31
C LYS A 718 -2.92 -66.28 54.28
N ILE A 719 -2.38 -67.48 54.14
CA ILE A 719 -1.31 -67.80 53.17
C ILE A 719 -1.74 -67.48 51.73
N GLN A 720 -2.92 -67.94 51.30
CA GLN A 720 -3.42 -67.69 49.94
C GLN A 720 -3.64 -66.19 49.65
N SER A 721 -4.11 -65.42 50.64
CA SER A 721 -4.27 -63.95 50.50
C SER A 721 -2.93 -63.24 50.31
N LEU A 722 -1.88 -63.69 51.00
CA LEU A 722 -0.53 -63.14 50.92
C LEU A 722 0.15 -63.52 49.59
N GLN A 723 -0.02 -64.77 49.13
CA GLN A 723 0.52 -65.24 47.85
C GLN A 723 -0.03 -64.42 46.66
N LYS A 724 -1.35 -64.19 46.60
CA LYS A 724 -1.95 -63.34 45.55
C LYS A 724 -1.38 -61.91 45.57
N ARG A 725 -1.28 -61.32 46.77
CA ARG A 725 -0.73 -59.96 46.94
C ARG A 725 0.76 -59.86 46.59
N LEU A 726 1.53 -60.94 46.79
CA LEU A 726 2.94 -61.01 46.40
C LEU A 726 3.08 -60.99 44.87
N ILE A 727 2.30 -61.82 44.16
CA ILE A 727 2.32 -61.92 42.68
C ILE A 727 2.04 -60.56 42.02
N THR A 728 1.01 -59.84 42.48
CA THR A 728 0.71 -58.49 41.97
C THR A 728 1.87 -57.52 42.20
N LYS A 729 2.54 -57.60 43.37
CA LYS A 729 3.68 -56.72 43.68
C LYS A 729 4.98 -57.07 42.94
N THR A 730 5.17 -58.32 42.52
CA THR A 730 6.26 -58.65 41.58
C THR A 730 5.98 -58.10 40.18
N GLN A 731 4.73 -58.17 39.70
CA GLN A 731 4.35 -57.63 38.38
C GLN A 731 4.51 -56.10 38.31
N GLU A 732 4.05 -55.36 39.32
CA GLU A 732 4.28 -53.91 39.41
C GLU A 732 5.79 -53.54 39.40
N LEU A 733 6.63 -54.39 39.99
CA LEU A 733 8.07 -54.16 40.07
C LEU A 733 8.76 -54.40 38.73
N GLU A 734 8.36 -55.45 37.99
CA GLU A 734 8.81 -55.72 36.62
C GLU A 734 8.44 -54.57 35.66
N GLU A 735 7.20 -54.05 35.75
CA GLU A 735 6.77 -52.87 34.97
C GLU A 735 7.61 -51.63 35.31
N HIS A 736 7.88 -51.37 36.59
CA HIS A 736 8.73 -50.26 37.03
C HIS A 736 10.19 -50.41 36.59
N GLU A 737 10.76 -51.62 36.59
CA GLU A 737 12.09 -51.89 36.04
C GLU A 737 12.17 -51.63 34.53
N LEU A 738 11.14 -51.98 33.76
CA LEU A 738 11.09 -51.71 32.33
C LEU A 738 11.12 -50.20 32.05
N ILE A 739 10.28 -49.45 32.76
CA ILE A 739 10.22 -47.97 32.66
C ILE A 739 11.57 -47.35 33.07
N LEU A 740 12.24 -47.88 34.10
CA LEU A 740 13.56 -47.39 34.53
C LEU A 740 14.60 -47.55 33.41
N LYS A 741 14.69 -48.74 32.81
CA LYS A 741 15.61 -49.06 31.70
C LYS A 741 15.37 -48.16 30.48
N GLU A 742 14.12 -47.83 30.17
CA GLU A 742 13.80 -46.83 29.14
C GLU A 742 14.30 -45.43 29.51
N LYS A 743 14.10 -44.97 30.75
CA LYS A 743 14.57 -43.63 31.18
C LYS A 743 16.08 -43.52 31.25
N GLU A 744 16.78 -44.58 31.65
CA GLU A 744 18.25 -44.64 31.63
C GLU A 744 18.80 -44.54 30.21
N LYS A 745 18.19 -45.24 29.25
CA LYS A 745 18.55 -45.14 27.82
C LYS A 745 18.33 -43.72 27.29
N LEU A 746 17.16 -43.13 27.53
CA LEU A 746 16.82 -41.76 27.14
C LEU A 746 17.75 -40.72 27.77
N TYR A 747 18.16 -40.92 29.02
CA TYR A 747 19.13 -40.08 29.73
C TYR A 747 20.53 -40.19 29.11
N MET A 748 20.98 -41.38 28.74
CA MET A 748 22.27 -41.59 28.06
C MET A 748 22.28 -40.98 26.66
N GLU A 749 21.19 -41.08 25.91
CA GLU A 749 21.02 -40.42 24.61
C GLU A 749 21.07 -38.88 24.75
N LEU A 750 20.31 -38.31 25.72
CA LEU A 750 20.36 -36.88 26.06
C LEU A 750 21.78 -36.43 26.47
N LYS A 751 22.48 -37.23 27.26
CA LYS A 751 23.85 -36.95 27.70
C LYS A 751 24.85 -36.95 26.53
N GLN A 752 24.69 -37.84 25.56
CA GLN A 752 25.48 -37.82 24.32
C GLN A 752 25.16 -36.61 23.44
N VAL A 753 23.89 -36.20 23.34
CA VAL A 753 23.49 -34.98 22.60
C VAL A 753 24.07 -33.73 23.25
N LEU A 754 23.97 -33.60 24.58
CA LEU A 754 24.55 -32.48 25.34
C LEU A 754 26.08 -32.43 25.22
N ALA A 755 26.76 -33.59 25.27
CA ALA A 755 28.22 -33.66 25.07
C ALA A 755 28.67 -33.31 23.63
N ARG A 756 27.75 -33.29 22.65
CA ARG A 756 28.00 -32.82 21.27
C ARG A 756 27.64 -31.36 21.05
N GLN A 757 27.00 -30.68 22.01
CA GLN A 757 26.74 -29.25 21.91
C GLN A 757 27.99 -28.45 22.35
N PRO A 758 28.39 -27.41 21.61
CA PRO A 758 29.51 -26.57 22.01
C PRO A 758 29.16 -25.82 23.31
N GLY A 759 30.02 -25.96 24.32
CA GLY A 759 29.78 -25.44 25.68
C GLY A 759 29.76 -23.90 25.77
N PRO A 760 29.46 -23.34 26.96
CA PRO A 760 29.34 -21.90 27.16
C PRO A 760 30.63 -21.13 26.77
N GLU A 761 31.80 -21.73 26.92
CA GLU A 761 33.08 -21.17 26.45
C GLU A 761 33.09 -20.88 24.94
N ALA A 762 32.45 -21.72 24.13
CA ALA A 762 32.35 -21.49 22.69
C ALA A 762 31.40 -20.33 22.36
N ALA A 763 30.32 -20.15 23.14
CA ALA A 763 29.45 -18.98 23.04
C ALA A 763 30.18 -17.69 23.46
N GLU A 764 31.00 -17.74 24.51
CA GLU A 764 31.89 -16.64 24.89
C GLU A 764 32.95 -16.34 23.83
N GLN A 765 33.64 -17.35 23.29
CA GLN A 765 34.63 -17.17 22.22
C GLN A 765 33.98 -16.55 20.98
N LEU A 766 32.77 -17.00 20.60
CA LEU A 766 32.03 -16.45 19.47
C LEU A 766 31.59 -15.00 19.75
N GLN A 767 31.19 -14.65 20.98
CA GLN A 767 31.01 -13.24 21.37
C GLN A 767 32.32 -12.44 21.27
N ARG A 768 33.43 -12.91 21.86
CA ARG A 768 34.74 -12.23 21.82
C ARG A 768 35.21 -12.00 20.37
N CYS A 769 34.97 -12.95 19.48
CA CYS A 769 35.16 -12.80 18.04
C CYS A 769 34.24 -11.73 17.42
N GLN A 770 32.93 -11.72 17.71
CA GLN A 770 32.03 -10.67 17.24
C GLN A 770 32.42 -9.27 17.74
N TRP A 771 32.83 -9.13 19.00
CA TRP A 771 33.34 -7.87 19.56
C TRP A 771 34.62 -7.43 18.85
N THR A 772 35.56 -8.35 18.63
CA THR A 772 36.83 -8.08 17.90
C THR A 772 36.56 -7.66 16.45
N ILE A 773 35.62 -8.31 15.76
CA ILE A 773 35.20 -7.95 14.41
C ILE A 773 34.57 -6.55 14.41
N ARG A 774 33.62 -6.26 15.30
CA ARG A 774 32.98 -4.93 15.42
C ARG A 774 34.00 -3.82 15.65
N ASP A 775 35.00 -4.05 16.49
CA ASP A 775 36.04 -3.05 16.78
C ASP A 775 37.02 -2.86 15.60
N ARG A 776 37.41 -3.95 14.92
CA ARG A 776 38.14 -3.86 13.64
C ARG A 776 37.33 -3.12 12.57
N THR A 777 36.01 -3.34 12.47
CA THR A 777 35.12 -2.60 11.55
C THR A 777 35.03 -1.12 11.91
N LYS A 778 35.01 -0.74 13.19
CA LYS A 778 35.11 0.68 13.62
C LYS A 778 36.44 1.28 13.16
N LYS A 779 37.56 0.62 13.42
CA LYS A 779 38.91 1.07 13.03
C LYS A 779 39.05 1.21 11.51
N LEU A 780 38.54 0.25 10.74
CA LEU A 780 38.46 0.34 9.27
C LEU A 780 37.59 1.51 8.80
N LYS A 781 36.43 1.76 9.40
CA LYS A 781 35.60 2.94 9.07
C LYS A 781 36.33 4.25 9.33
N VAL A 782 37.02 4.36 10.47
CA VAL A 782 37.84 5.55 10.83
C VAL A 782 38.96 5.74 9.80
N GLN A 783 39.78 4.72 9.53
CA GLN A 783 40.85 4.78 8.53
C GLN A 783 40.30 5.15 7.14
N MET A 784 39.21 4.53 6.71
CA MET A 784 38.56 4.80 5.43
C MET A 784 38.03 6.24 5.34
N SER A 785 37.49 6.80 6.43
CA SER A 785 37.12 8.22 6.48
C SER A 785 38.31 9.18 6.48
N HIS A 786 39.44 8.82 7.10
CA HIS A 786 40.70 9.59 6.98
C HIS A 786 41.25 9.56 5.54
N TYR A 787 41.24 8.39 4.88
CA TYR A 787 41.62 8.26 3.47
C TYR A 787 40.71 9.09 2.56
N PHE A 788 39.39 9.06 2.78
CA PHE A 788 38.43 9.84 2.00
C PHE A 788 38.61 11.35 2.23
N LEU A 789 38.92 11.77 3.46
CA LEU A 789 39.22 13.17 3.78
C LEU A 789 40.54 13.63 3.13
N ALA A 790 41.61 12.82 3.19
CA ALA A 790 42.88 13.11 2.54
C ALA A 790 42.74 13.19 1.01
N TYR A 791 41.98 12.27 0.40
CA TYR A 791 41.68 12.30 -1.03
C TYR A 791 40.87 13.55 -1.42
N LYS A 792 39.90 13.96 -0.59
CA LYS A 792 39.14 15.19 -0.79
C LYS A 792 40.02 16.44 -0.67
N ILE A 793 40.95 16.47 0.29
CA ILE A 793 41.93 17.56 0.45
C ILE A 793 42.83 17.66 -0.79
N ASN A 794 43.38 16.54 -1.27
CA ASN A 794 44.20 16.51 -2.49
C ASN A 794 43.41 16.93 -3.75
N LEU A 795 42.13 16.55 -3.86
CA LEU A 795 41.26 17.04 -4.94
C LEU A 795 41.05 18.55 -4.85
N THR A 796 40.83 19.10 -3.65
CA THR A 796 40.68 20.55 -3.49
C THR A 796 41.97 21.33 -3.71
N SER A 797 43.15 20.79 -3.37
CA SER A 797 44.42 21.45 -3.69
C SER A 797 44.71 21.43 -5.19
N LEU A 798 44.49 20.30 -5.87
CA LEU A 798 44.58 20.20 -7.34
C LEU A 798 43.62 21.18 -8.05
N GLN A 799 42.38 21.32 -7.57
CA GLN A 799 41.44 22.32 -8.08
C GLN A 799 41.91 23.77 -7.83
N HIS A 800 42.64 24.01 -6.74
CA HIS A 800 43.19 25.34 -6.42
C HIS A 800 44.44 25.66 -7.23
N GLU A 801 45.29 24.67 -7.54
CA GLU A 801 46.42 24.81 -8.46
C GLU A 801 45.98 25.00 -9.91
N LEU A 802 44.95 24.26 -10.37
CA LEU A 802 44.34 24.48 -11.68
C LEU A 802 43.78 25.90 -11.80
N LYS A 803 43.10 26.41 -10.77
CA LYS A 803 42.62 27.81 -10.68
C LYS A 803 43.72 28.86 -10.47
N LYS A 804 45.00 28.45 -10.35
CA LYS A 804 46.18 29.34 -10.37
C LYS A 804 46.99 29.23 -11.67
N ARG A 805 46.58 28.37 -12.60
CA ARG A 805 47.17 28.21 -13.94
C ARG A 805 46.21 28.65 -15.07
N GLN A 806 45.09 29.25 -14.69
CA GLN A 806 44.16 30.01 -15.52
C GLN A 806 44.21 31.47 -15.05
#